data_AF-A0A1X2IG95-F1
#
_entry.id   AF-A0A1X2IG95-F1
#
_cell.length_a   1.000
_cell.length_b   1.000
_cell.length_c   1.000
_cell.angle_alpha   90.00
_cell.angle_beta   90.00
_cell.angle_gamma   90.00
#
_symmetry.space_group_name_H-M   'P 1'
#
loop_
_entity.id
_entity.type
_entity.pdbx_description
1 polymer ?
#
loop_
_entity_poly.entity_id
_entity_poly.type
_entity_poly.pdbx_seq_one_letter_code
_entity_poly.pdbx_strand_id
1 'polypeptide(L)'
;MGYQSPDLRTDSPTPLGSISKFNIPNPAYPAKCVHTISQEDDNSVLSLASSKKYLFSGSQSSKIHVWDLQTFSLVKVLEGHRGSVLGLSLSADQHWLFSCSGDGTVRVWDTETLNCAYLIQSCHDVGDIFSVVYSDLSNMFIFGSQNTSIQWYDFADPQTHGATTDVPVIPISLRSNQKSKFFDVDSDGYDEFNHDAALDKDVIKCVIREKNVCMNAHDGYVYCLLHSTNVPNLDGEVIISGSGDGDVKIWAIENGGLKHLRTLTGNSDKGVLSLTLSDDGYLFCGVQGGDVQIWDLETYQMIRSVMAHSDDVLAVSLQGPGLISASADGTVKVWSEGFEFREAMTDHEGFVLSMTSSKDYLITGSSDHSIKFWSVSVLSPVPEHFRRNSVSQSELSSDTLLYSLDRWVSMRTVSGNVKYMEECRRGARFLKNILQQLGAVSRMIPGASGRNPLVYGRFAGKRSSEEEDQDKKIPTVLIYGHYDVIAAENENDDWQSDPFKLTGKNGYLYGRGTSDNKGPILACIFAVNELLKEGLLDVNVILLIEGEEESGSVGFYDAVNQHKDLFKDVDMILLSNSYWLGEDVPCLTYGLRGVMHASIAISNTRADLHSGVEGGAVSEPLIDMIHVLGQLVDNNKKVLIPGFYDNVRPVTVAEEKLYDPIIDWLKTSKCGESSSRAQHSTITSPTQSSIAVKKEGLSHGDEAACTEMIKNELMARWRYPTMTVHKIDVSMNNPTIIPRSAKAAVSMRVVPDQDISQICQHFEEYVRKAFAATGSENDIEIDIQSASEYWLGNPDSEYFKAVERAIEHEWNIKPLYIREGGSIPAVRWLEKFCNAPAVHLPMGQASDQAHLHNERIRLRNLHAGRHIVKHLLRHLPRSSSPSTSP
;
A
#
# COMPACT_ATOMS: atom_id res chain seq x y z
N MET A 1 56.62 39.90 19.55
CA MET A 1 56.36 40.71 18.34
C MET A 1 55.42 39.90 17.48
N GLY A 2 54.22 40.44 17.20
CA GLY A 2 53.16 39.71 16.52
C GLY A 2 53.48 39.45 15.05
N TYR A 3 52.96 38.34 14.54
CA TYR A 3 52.69 38.15 13.12
C TYR A 3 51.35 37.40 12.98
N GLN A 4 50.41 38.12 12.38
CA GLN A 4 49.12 37.64 11.89
C GLN A 4 49.34 36.55 10.83
N SER A 5 48.50 35.52 10.84
CA SER A 5 48.35 34.55 9.74
C SER A 5 46.95 34.71 9.14
N PRO A 6 46.77 34.63 7.82
CA PRO A 6 45.58 35.10 7.14
C PRO A 6 44.46 34.05 7.09
N ASP A 7 43.22 34.54 7.18
CA ASP A 7 41.99 33.80 6.92
C ASP A 7 41.97 33.24 5.48
N LEU A 8 42.05 31.92 5.35
CA LEU A 8 41.67 31.19 4.14
C LEU A 8 40.17 30.91 4.21
N ARG A 9 39.38 31.83 3.64
CA ARG A 9 38.01 31.52 3.19
C ARG A 9 38.12 30.48 2.07
N THR A 10 37.71 29.26 2.37
CA THR A 10 37.31 28.30 1.34
C THR A 10 35.81 28.48 1.16
N ASP A 11 35.43 29.00 -0.02
CA ASP A 11 34.04 29.10 -0.44
C ASP A 11 33.45 27.69 -0.52
N SER A 12 32.64 27.33 0.48
CA SER A 12 31.71 26.21 0.39
C SER A 12 30.68 26.51 -0.70
N PRO A 13 30.34 25.56 -1.59
CA PRO A 13 29.35 25.79 -2.63
C PRO A 13 28.01 26.15 -1.96
N THR A 14 27.47 27.28 -2.37
CA THR A 14 26.11 27.72 -2.05
C THR A 14 25.13 26.58 -2.26
N PRO A 15 24.29 26.23 -1.27
CA PRO A 15 23.21 25.29 -1.51
C PRO A 15 22.28 25.89 -2.58
N LEU A 16 22.08 25.14 -3.66
CA LEU A 16 21.05 25.40 -4.65
C LEU A 16 19.74 25.70 -3.90
N GLY A 17 19.16 26.86 -4.21
CA GLY A 17 17.97 27.38 -3.53
C GLY A 17 16.86 26.34 -3.46
N SER A 18 16.50 25.97 -2.24
CA SER A 18 15.34 25.13 -1.96
C SER A 18 14.07 25.83 -2.44
N ILE A 19 13.40 25.27 -3.44
CA ILE A 19 12.09 25.71 -3.96
C ILE A 19 10.97 25.21 -3.02
N SER A 20 11.16 25.36 -1.70
CA SER A 20 10.19 24.96 -0.68
C SER A 20 9.83 26.08 0.29
N LYS A 21 9.80 27.33 -0.20
CA LYS A 21 9.08 28.41 0.48
C LYS A 21 7.68 28.54 -0.10
N PHE A 22 6.86 27.50 0.08
CA PHE A 22 5.42 27.72 0.11
C PHE A 22 5.13 28.51 1.39
N ASN A 23 4.50 29.67 1.27
CA ASN A 23 3.91 30.38 2.39
C ASN A 23 2.90 29.43 3.04
N ILE A 24 3.29 28.82 4.16
CA ILE A 24 2.40 28.03 5.00
C ILE A 24 1.34 29.01 5.53
N PRO A 25 0.03 28.79 5.28
CA PRO A 25 -0.99 29.61 5.91
C PRO A 25 -0.85 29.45 7.43
N ASN A 26 -0.72 30.57 8.15
CA ASN A 26 -0.69 30.58 9.61
C ASN A 26 -1.84 29.70 10.13
N PRO A 27 -1.57 28.71 11.00
CA PRO A 27 -2.64 27.90 11.57
C PRO A 27 -3.64 28.83 12.25
N ALA A 28 -4.94 28.62 12.00
CA ALA A 28 -5.99 29.48 12.52
C ALA A 28 -5.99 29.57 14.06
N TYR A 29 -5.38 28.58 14.74
CA TYR A 29 -5.20 28.49 16.18
C TYR A 29 -3.88 27.77 16.53
N PRO A 30 -2.74 28.48 16.71
CA PRO A 30 -1.46 27.85 17.01
C PRO A 30 -1.46 27.18 18.39
N ALA A 31 -0.72 26.09 18.54
CA ALA A 31 -0.49 25.47 19.84
C ALA A 31 0.15 26.48 20.81
N LYS A 32 -0.35 26.50 22.04
CA LYS A 32 0.10 27.43 23.06
C LYS A 32 0.41 26.68 24.35
N CYS A 33 1.57 27.00 24.95
CA CYS A 33 1.86 26.62 26.32
C CYS A 33 0.90 27.36 27.26
N VAL A 34 0.02 26.60 27.92
CA VAL A 34 -1.02 27.11 28.83
C VAL A 34 -0.50 27.18 30.26
N HIS A 35 0.33 26.21 30.64
CA HIS A 35 0.83 26.10 32.01
C HIS A 35 2.22 25.43 32.03
N THR A 36 3.02 25.73 33.05
CA THR A 36 4.33 25.13 33.29
C THR A 36 4.48 24.83 34.77
N ILE A 37 4.88 23.60 35.10
CA ILE A 37 5.28 23.17 36.43
C ILE A 37 6.80 22.99 36.41
N SER A 38 7.51 23.52 37.39
CA SER A 38 8.93 23.27 37.61
C SER A 38 9.10 22.39 38.84
N GLN A 39 9.82 21.27 38.72
CA GLN A 39 10.10 20.42 39.88
C GLN A 39 11.09 21.12 40.81
N GLU A 40 10.86 21.06 42.13
CA GLU A 40 11.72 21.72 43.13
C GLU A 40 13.09 21.03 43.28
N ASP A 41 13.24 19.80 42.78
CA ASP A 41 14.47 19.01 42.91
C ASP A 41 15.46 19.23 41.76
N ASP A 42 15.19 20.13 40.81
CA ASP A 42 16.05 20.46 39.64
C ASP A 42 16.55 19.20 38.89
N ASN A 43 15.71 18.16 38.80
CA ASN A 43 16.03 16.91 38.11
C ASN A 43 15.22 16.74 36.82
N SER A 44 15.70 15.89 35.90
CA SER A 44 15.05 15.67 34.62
C SER A 44 13.72 14.93 34.77
N VAL A 45 12.72 15.29 33.96
CA VAL A 45 11.42 14.60 33.91
C VAL A 45 11.45 13.50 32.86
N LEU A 46 11.80 12.28 33.29
CA LEU A 46 12.09 11.16 32.40
C LEU A 46 10.83 10.45 31.90
N SER A 47 9.77 10.40 32.70
CA SER A 47 8.55 9.69 32.36
C SER A 47 7.30 10.40 32.89
N LEU A 48 6.19 10.27 32.17
CA LEU A 48 4.91 10.88 32.52
C LEU A 48 3.77 9.89 32.34
N ALA A 49 2.82 9.90 33.27
CA ALA A 49 1.54 9.22 33.12
C ALA A 49 0.41 10.10 33.66
N SER A 50 -0.66 10.26 32.87
CA SER A 50 -1.79 11.12 33.22
C SER A 50 -3.05 10.30 33.51
N SER A 51 -3.60 10.45 34.71
CA SER A 51 -4.93 9.94 35.07
C SER A 51 -5.98 11.04 34.92
N LYS A 52 -7.24 10.77 35.30
CA LYS A 52 -8.30 11.79 35.34
C LYS A 52 -8.05 12.87 36.40
N LYS A 53 -7.33 12.54 37.48
CA LYS A 53 -7.16 13.39 38.66
C LYS A 53 -5.73 13.87 38.83
N TYR A 54 -4.78 12.97 38.67
CA TYR A 54 -3.37 13.19 38.92
C TYR A 54 -2.51 13.05 37.67
N LEU A 55 -1.47 13.87 37.58
CA LEU A 55 -0.32 13.66 36.73
C LEU A 55 0.81 13.07 37.57
N PHE A 56 1.38 11.97 37.11
CA PHE A 56 2.55 11.34 37.70
C PHE A 56 3.77 11.67 36.85
N SER A 57 4.84 12.14 37.47
CA SER A 57 6.11 12.44 36.80
C SER A 57 7.27 11.74 37.48
N GLY A 58 7.88 10.81 36.75
CA GLY A 58 9.09 10.09 37.19
C GLY A 58 10.32 10.94 36.97
N SER A 59 11.12 11.09 38.03
CA SER A 59 12.31 11.93 38.05
C SER A 59 13.58 11.08 37.97
N GLN A 60 14.65 11.72 37.48
CA GLN A 60 16.02 11.25 37.60
C GLN A 60 16.44 11.02 39.06
N SER A 61 15.81 11.71 40.02
CA SER A 61 16.09 11.60 41.45
C SER A 61 15.54 10.34 42.14
N SER A 62 15.09 9.32 41.39
CA SER A 62 14.38 8.12 41.84
C SER A 62 12.97 8.33 42.42
N LYS A 63 12.48 9.58 42.40
CA LYS A 63 11.17 9.96 42.96
C LYS A 63 10.09 10.03 41.89
N ILE A 64 8.85 9.82 42.30
CA ILE A 64 7.65 10.08 41.46
C ILE A 64 6.86 11.22 42.10
N HIS A 65 6.74 12.33 41.41
CA HIS A 65 5.93 13.46 41.87
C HIS A 65 4.49 13.31 41.39
N VAL A 66 3.54 13.51 42.29
CA VAL A 66 2.10 13.42 42.03
C VAL A 66 1.49 14.82 42.06
N TRP A 67 1.02 15.28 40.91
CA TRP A 67 0.44 16.61 40.74
C TRP A 67 -1.06 16.52 40.55
N ASP A 68 -1.83 17.41 41.17
CA ASP A 68 -3.26 17.52 40.94
C ASP A 68 -3.52 18.25 39.62
N LEU A 69 -4.23 17.63 38.68
CA LEU A 69 -4.47 18.20 37.35
C LEU A 69 -5.46 19.38 37.35
N GLN A 70 -6.22 19.57 38.43
CA GLN A 70 -7.17 20.68 38.55
C GLN A 70 -6.49 21.95 39.11
N THR A 71 -5.58 21.80 40.06
CA THR A 71 -4.90 22.89 40.77
C THR A 71 -3.44 23.09 40.35
N PHE A 72 -2.86 22.14 39.62
CA PHE A 72 -1.44 22.06 39.26
C PHE A 72 -0.48 22.08 40.48
N SER A 73 -0.98 21.68 41.65
CA SER A 73 -0.21 21.66 42.89
C SER A 73 0.37 20.27 43.17
N LEU A 74 1.53 20.23 43.83
CA LEU A 74 2.14 18.99 44.30
C LEU A 74 1.32 18.39 45.44
N VAL A 75 0.87 17.16 45.27
CA VAL A 75 0.03 16.43 46.24
C VAL A 75 0.89 15.54 47.12
N LYS A 76 1.78 14.76 46.51
CA LYS A 76 2.63 13.78 47.19
C LYS A 76 3.86 13.48 46.36
N VAL A 77 4.92 13.07 47.04
CA VAL A 77 6.12 12.48 46.42
C VAL A 77 6.16 11.01 46.83
N LEU A 78 6.21 10.12 45.84
CA LEU A 78 6.32 8.68 46.06
C LEU A 78 7.81 8.31 46.08
N GLU A 79 8.24 7.69 47.17
CA GLU A 79 9.63 7.30 47.40
C GLU A 79 9.70 5.77 47.54
N GLY A 80 10.74 5.16 46.97
CA GLY A 80 10.98 3.71 47.07
C GLY A 80 11.91 3.15 45.99
N HIS A 81 11.94 3.74 44.80
CA HIS A 81 12.96 3.38 43.81
C HIS A 81 14.35 3.86 44.25
N ARG A 82 15.39 3.21 43.72
CA ARG A 82 16.82 3.50 44.03
C ARG A 82 17.60 4.02 42.82
N GLY A 83 16.92 4.16 41.68
CA GLY A 83 17.48 4.71 40.46
C GLY A 83 16.43 5.53 39.72
N SER A 84 16.87 6.19 38.65
CA SER A 84 16.02 6.99 37.75
C SER A 84 14.71 6.26 37.37
N VAL A 85 13.57 6.97 37.41
CA VAL A 85 12.25 6.39 37.05
C VAL A 85 12.00 6.59 35.55
N LEU A 86 12.26 5.54 34.77
CA LEU A 86 12.37 5.60 33.31
C LEU A 86 11.03 5.41 32.59
N GLY A 87 10.04 4.78 33.23
CA GLY A 87 8.75 4.52 32.63
C GLY A 87 7.61 4.48 33.64
N LEU A 88 6.46 4.98 33.21
CA LEU A 88 5.21 4.97 33.97
C LEU A 88 4.08 4.46 33.08
N SER A 89 3.24 3.60 33.62
CA SER A 89 2.05 3.07 32.92
C SER A 89 0.88 2.94 33.89
N LEU A 90 -0.31 3.29 33.43
CA LEU A 90 -1.54 3.17 34.22
C LEU A 90 -2.37 1.98 33.74
N SER A 91 -3.05 1.31 34.65
CA SER A 91 -4.13 0.38 34.30
C SER A 91 -5.29 1.10 33.60
N ALA A 92 -6.10 0.39 32.81
CA ALA A 92 -7.23 0.99 32.10
C ALA A 92 -8.27 1.61 33.04
N ASP A 93 -8.43 1.04 34.23
CA ASP A 93 -9.29 1.58 35.30
C ASP A 93 -8.63 2.74 36.08
N GLN A 94 -7.34 2.99 35.84
CA GLN A 94 -6.49 4.00 36.50
C GLN A 94 -6.30 3.78 38.00
N HIS A 95 -6.63 2.60 38.52
CA HIS A 95 -6.46 2.29 39.94
C HIS A 95 -5.01 1.95 40.30
N TRP A 96 -4.24 1.43 39.32
CA TRP A 96 -2.86 1.03 39.50
C TRP A 96 -1.93 1.85 38.60
N LEU A 97 -0.84 2.34 39.20
CA LEU A 97 0.31 2.91 38.51
C LEU A 97 1.47 1.93 38.59
N PHE A 98 2.04 1.58 37.45
CA PHE A 98 3.26 0.79 37.32
C PHE A 98 4.42 1.73 37.03
N SER A 99 5.50 1.63 37.79
CA SER A 99 6.73 2.39 37.57
C SER A 99 7.93 1.46 37.41
N CYS A 100 8.76 1.72 36.40
CA CYS A 100 10.00 1.01 36.18
C CYS A 100 11.22 1.93 36.34
N SER A 101 12.34 1.37 36.80
CA SER A 101 13.50 2.15 37.22
C SER A 101 14.83 1.54 36.76
N GLY A 102 15.87 2.37 36.74
CA GLY A 102 17.27 1.97 36.61
C GLY A 102 17.79 1.07 37.76
N ASP A 103 17.02 0.92 38.84
CA ASP A 103 17.32 -0.04 39.91
C ASP A 103 16.99 -1.51 39.57
N GLY A 104 16.44 -1.77 38.38
CA GLY A 104 16.07 -3.11 37.91
C GLY A 104 14.79 -3.66 38.54
N THR A 105 13.95 -2.79 39.13
CA THR A 105 12.67 -3.17 39.75
C THR A 105 11.48 -2.46 39.12
N VAL A 106 10.31 -3.07 39.30
CA VAL A 106 9.01 -2.46 38.99
C VAL A 106 8.21 -2.33 40.27
N ARG A 107 7.68 -1.14 40.55
CA ARG A 107 6.78 -0.89 41.68
C ARG A 107 5.36 -0.65 41.18
N VAL A 108 4.40 -1.13 41.95
CA VAL A 108 2.97 -0.94 41.69
C VAL A 108 2.38 -0.10 42.81
N TRP A 109 1.74 1.00 42.44
CA TRP A 109 1.20 1.99 43.36
C TRP A 109 -0.31 2.06 43.20
N ASP A 110 -1.01 2.12 44.32
CA ASP A 110 -2.44 2.44 44.36
C ASP A 110 -2.59 3.95 44.13
N THR A 111 -3.37 4.35 43.12
CA THR A 111 -3.55 5.77 42.75
C THR A 111 -4.51 6.52 43.67
N GLU A 112 -5.29 5.83 44.50
CA GLU A 112 -6.18 6.43 45.49
C GLU A 112 -5.46 6.68 46.81
N THR A 113 -4.76 5.67 47.33
CA THR A 113 -4.02 5.77 48.60
C THR A 113 -2.61 6.35 48.43
N LEU A 114 -2.09 6.33 47.21
CA LEU A 114 -0.74 6.75 46.83
C LEU A 114 0.35 5.99 47.60
N ASN A 115 0.10 4.71 47.91
CA ASN A 115 1.03 3.84 48.60
C ASN A 115 1.53 2.74 47.67
N CYS A 116 2.76 2.26 47.90
CA CYS A 116 3.31 1.15 47.16
C CYS A 116 2.64 -0.14 47.65
N ALA A 117 2.00 -0.89 46.74
CA ALA A 117 1.37 -2.16 47.04
C ALA A 117 2.31 -3.34 46.74
N TYR A 118 3.03 -3.27 45.61
CA TYR A 118 3.91 -4.36 45.15
C TYR A 118 5.29 -3.84 44.76
N LEU A 119 6.30 -4.64 45.10
CA LEU A 119 7.66 -4.53 44.59
C LEU A 119 7.97 -5.80 43.80
N ILE A 120 8.26 -5.65 42.51
CA ILE A 120 8.44 -6.77 41.59
C ILE A 120 9.86 -6.74 41.05
N GLN A 121 10.56 -7.87 41.18
CA GLN A 121 11.96 -8.01 40.77
C GLN A 121 12.15 -9.21 39.85
N SER A 122 13.08 -9.11 38.90
CA SER A 122 13.49 -10.24 38.07
C SER A 122 14.31 -11.27 38.85
N CYS A 123 14.34 -12.51 38.37
CA CYS A 123 15.33 -13.52 38.81
C CYS A 123 16.73 -13.30 38.21
N HIS A 124 16.91 -12.35 37.30
CA HIS A 124 18.17 -11.99 36.65
C HIS A 124 18.58 -10.54 36.93
N ASP A 125 19.87 -10.20 36.73
CA ASP A 125 20.30 -8.80 36.61
C ASP A 125 19.85 -8.28 35.24
N VAL A 126 18.85 -7.39 35.26
CA VAL A 126 18.23 -6.83 34.05
C VAL A 126 18.85 -5.50 33.61
N GLY A 127 19.64 -4.87 34.47
CA GLY A 127 20.06 -3.47 34.30
C GLY A 127 18.86 -2.52 34.33
N ASP A 128 18.92 -1.48 33.50
CA ASP A 128 17.85 -0.49 33.42
C ASP A 128 16.57 -1.10 32.79
N ILE A 129 15.41 -0.76 33.37
CA ILE A 129 14.10 -1.08 32.78
C ILE A 129 13.54 0.18 32.12
N PHE A 130 13.50 0.22 30.79
CA PHE A 130 13.18 1.42 30.03
C PHE A 130 11.68 1.64 29.84
N SER A 131 10.90 0.56 29.72
CA SER A 131 9.46 0.66 29.46
C SER A 131 8.69 -0.44 30.16
N VAL A 132 7.46 -0.10 30.56
CA VAL A 132 6.52 -1.01 31.20
C VAL A 132 5.13 -0.80 30.61
N VAL A 133 4.42 -1.89 30.37
CA VAL A 133 3.02 -1.90 29.93
C VAL A 133 2.23 -2.91 30.73
N TYR A 134 0.95 -2.64 30.95
CA TYR A 134 0.03 -3.53 31.65
C TYR A 134 -1.17 -3.86 30.77
N SER A 135 -1.54 -5.14 30.73
CA SER A 135 -2.77 -5.63 30.11
C SER A 135 -3.77 -5.97 31.21
N ASP A 136 -4.89 -5.24 31.25
CA ASP A 136 -6.02 -5.55 32.13
C ASP A 136 -6.73 -6.86 31.76
N LEU A 137 -6.76 -7.21 30.47
CA LEU A 137 -7.46 -8.39 29.96
C LEU A 137 -6.74 -9.69 30.36
N SER A 138 -5.42 -9.71 30.24
CA SER A 138 -4.57 -10.82 30.66
C SER A 138 -4.12 -10.71 32.12
N ASN A 139 -4.39 -9.58 32.79
CA ASN A 139 -3.90 -9.27 34.15
C ASN A 139 -2.37 -9.48 34.27
N MET A 140 -1.65 -8.95 33.29
CA MET A 140 -0.22 -9.21 33.09
C MET A 140 0.51 -7.90 32.83
N PHE A 141 1.59 -7.64 33.57
CA PHE A 141 2.50 -6.55 33.24
C PHE A 141 3.75 -7.09 32.55
N ILE A 142 4.34 -6.26 31.69
CA ILE A 142 5.42 -6.63 30.78
C ILE A 142 6.39 -5.46 30.74
N PHE A 143 7.70 -5.75 30.74
CA PHE A 143 8.72 -4.72 30.61
C PHE A 143 9.85 -5.12 29.67
N GLY A 144 10.51 -4.09 29.12
CA GLY A 144 11.71 -4.20 28.31
C GLY A 144 12.93 -3.67 29.07
N SER A 145 14.06 -4.37 28.96
CA SER A 145 15.25 -4.09 29.76
C SER A 145 16.55 -3.96 28.96
N GLN A 146 17.58 -3.45 29.63
CA GLN A 146 18.93 -3.25 29.10
C GLN A 146 19.64 -4.55 28.75
N ASN A 147 19.39 -5.64 29.46
CA ASN A 147 19.94 -6.96 29.12
C ASN A 147 19.27 -7.63 27.90
N THR A 148 18.56 -6.86 27.06
CA THR A 148 17.88 -7.30 25.82
C THR A 148 16.68 -8.23 26.02
N SER A 149 16.24 -8.41 27.27
CA SER A 149 15.10 -9.28 27.60
C SER A 149 13.76 -8.55 27.56
N ILE A 150 12.70 -9.30 27.25
CA ILE A 150 11.33 -8.93 27.59
C ILE A 150 10.87 -9.89 28.68
N GLN A 151 10.37 -9.34 29.78
CA GLN A 151 9.91 -10.13 30.92
C GLN A 151 8.50 -9.72 31.31
N TRP A 152 7.77 -10.65 31.92
CA TRP A 152 6.41 -10.39 32.37
C TRP A 152 6.10 -11.05 33.70
N TYR A 153 5.07 -10.54 34.35
CA TYR A 153 4.50 -11.14 35.53
C TYR A 153 3.00 -11.24 35.35
N ASP A 154 2.52 -12.46 35.51
CA ASP A 154 1.10 -12.79 35.48
C ASP A 154 0.56 -12.77 36.91
N PHE A 155 -0.39 -11.88 37.19
CA PHE A 155 -1.07 -11.80 38.48
C PHE A 155 -2.14 -12.88 38.65
N ALA A 156 -2.59 -13.54 37.58
CA ALA A 156 -3.53 -14.65 37.65
C ALA A 156 -2.85 -15.99 37.96
N ASP A 157 -1.55 -16.14 37.67
CA ASP A 157 -0.81 -17.38 37.89
C ASP A 157 -0.51 -17.62 39.39
N PRO A 158 -1.06 -18.68 40.01
CA PRO A 158 -0.83 -18.99 41.42
C PRO A 158 0.64 -19.29 41.78
N GLN A 159 1.50 -19.62 40.80
CA GLN A 159 2.93 -19.88 41.04
C GLN A 159 3.76 -18.60 41.15
N THR A 160 3.30 -17.52 40.53
CA THR A 160 3.90 -16.18 40.62
C THR A 160 3.22 -15.35 41.70
N HIS A 161 1.93 -15.58 41.95
CA HIS A 161 1.10 -14.86 42.92
C HIS A 161 1.46 -15.20 44.38
N GLY A 162 1.84 -14.17 45.16
CA GLY A 162 2.08 -14.26 46.61
C GLY A 162 3.48 -13.82 47.05
N ALA A 163 3.61 -13.52 48.34
CA ALA A 163 4.89 -13.17 48.96
C ALA A 163 5.85 -14.37 48.89
N THR A 164 6.82 -14.32 47.98
CA THR A 164 7.86 -15.35 47.91
C THR A 164 8.91 -15.08 48.99
N THR A 165 9.09 -16.02 49.92
CA THR A 165 10.22 -15.96 50.88
C THR A 165 11.56 -16.22 50.21
N ASP A 166 11.54 -16.83 49.01
CA ASP A 166 12.70 -17.05 48.13
C ASP A 166 12.91 -15.84 47.20
N VAL A 167 13.18 -14.66 47.76
CA VAL A 167 13.73 -13.58 46.96
C VAL A 167 15.18 -13.97 46.63
N PRO A 168 15.54 -14.26 45.37
CA PRO A 168 16.92 -14.55 45.05
C PRO A 168 17.76 -13.37 45.50
N VAL A 169 18.78 -13.62 46.33
CA VAL A 169 19.81 -12.63 46.61
C VAL A 169 20.66 -12.54 45.34
N ILE A 170 20.13 -11.84 44.33
CA ILE A 170 20.94 -11.34 43.24
C ILE A 170 21.92 -10.41 43.95
N PRO A 171 23.24 -10.68 43.90
CA PRO A 171 24.21 -9.75 44.45
C PRO A 171 23.85 -8.40 43.85
N ILE A 172 23.53 -7.42 44.69
CA ILE A 172 23.60 -6.03 44.28
C ILE A 172 25.04 -5.94 43.81
N SER A 173 25.26 -6.05 42.49
CA SER A 173 26.59 -5.93 41.93
C SER A 173 27.17 -4.65 42.54
N LEU A 174 28.46 -4.67 42.86
CA LEU A 174 29.22 -3.59 43.51
C LEU A 174 29.11 -2.26 42.71
N ARG A 175 27.90 -1.68 42.66
CA ARG A 175 27.45 -0.59 41.79
C ARG A 175 27.23 0.69 42.58
N SER A 176 27.59 0.71 43.86
CA SER A 176 28.01 1.98 44.49
C SER A 176 29.26 2.57 43.79
N ASN A 177 29.89 1.85 42.84
CA ASN A 177 31.06 2.30 42.09
C ASN A 177 30.98 2.17 40.55
N GLN A 178 29.86 1.74 39.96
CA GLN A 178 29.66 1.83 38.51
C GLN A 178 28.38 2.61 38.18
N LYS A 179 28.60 3.92 38.15
CA LYS A 179 27.73 4.99 37.66
C LYS A 179 27.10 4.61 36.31
N SER A 180 25.78 4.67 36.17
CA SER A 180 25.16 4.71 34.85
C SER A 180 25.60 6.03 34.20
N LYS A 181 26.26 5.97 33.04
CA LYS A 181 26.77 7.18 32.36
C LYS A 181 25.69 7.89 31.53
N PHE A 182 24.49 7.34 31.46
CA PHE A 182 23.47 7.79 30.52
C PHE A 182 22.45 8.75 31.16
N PHE A 183 22.04 8.52 32.42
CA PHE A 183 21.04 9.36 33.09
C PHE A 183 21.33 9.74 34.55
N ASP A 184 22.41 9.34 35.24
CA ASP A 184 22.58 9.67 36.68
C ASP A 184 23.70 10.70 36.95
N VAL A 185 23.49 11.60 37.93
CA VAL A 185 24.49 12.55 38.46
C VAL A 185 24.96 12.10 39.87
N ASP A 186 26.23 12.40 40.18
CA ASP A 186 26.90 12.11 41.46
C ASP A 186 26.08 12.56 42.68
N SER A 187 25.50 11.62 43.43
CA SER A 187 24.94 11.86 44.75
C SER A 187 25.95 11.45 45.83
N ASP A 188 26.34 12.41 46.67
CA ASP A 188 27.26 12.19 47.79
C ASP A 188 26.65 11.23 48.82
N GLY A 189 27.47 10.31 49.32
CA GLY A 189 27.08 9.19 50.19
C GLY A 189 26.25 9.60 51.41
N TYR A 190 24.96 9.25 51.36
CA TYR A 190 24.09 9.18 52.54
C TYR A 190 23.92 7.71 52.94
N ASP A 191 23.74 7.50 54.24
CA ASP A 191 23.72 6.19 54.93
C ASP A 191 22.45 5.38 54.57
N GLU A 192 22.45 4.72 53.39
CA GLU A 192 21.28 4.10 52.73
C GLU A 192 20.65 2.90 53.49
N PHE A 193 21.41 2.16 54.29
CA PHE A 193 20.96 0.84 54.78
C PHE A 193 19.84 0.85 55.84
N ASN A 194 19.62 1.95 56.57
CA ASN A 194 18.64 2.01 57.67
C ASN A 194 17.30 2.65 57.30
N HIS A 195 17.23 3.45 56.21
CA HIS A 195 15.98 4.08 55.78
C HIS A 195 15.11 3.13 54.93
N ASP A 196 15.77 2.23 54.19
CA ASP A 196 15.16 1.25 53.29
C ASP A 196 14.19 0.25 53.96
N ALA A 197 14.56 -0.23 55.14
CA ALA A 197 13.74 -1.22 55.86
C ALA A 197 12.45 -0.62 56.44
N ALA A 198 12.27 0.71 56.41
CA ALA A 198 11.07 1.39 56.86
C ALA A 198 10.05 1.61 55.74
N LEU A 199 10.51 1.89 54.51
CA LEU A 199 9.65 2.17 53.35
C LEU A 199 9.00 0.92 52.75
N ASP A 200 9.65 -0.24 52.86
CA ASP A 200 9.17 -1.51 52.28
C ASP A 200 8.47 -2.45 53.29
N LYS A 201 8.08 -1.95 54.49
CA LYS A 201 7.52 -2.83 55.54
C LYS A 201 6.20 -3.49 55.17
N ASP A 202 5.33 -2.79 54.45
CA ASP A 202 3.98 -3.22 54.10
C ASP A 202 3.83 -3.55 52.60
N VAL A 203 4.95 -3.66 51.87
CA VAL A 203 4.97 -3.89 50.42
C VAL A 203 5.09 -5.37 50.10
N ILE A 204 4.21 -5.88 49.23
CA ILE A 204 4.24 -7.28 48.78
C ILE A 204 5.39 -7.46 47.78
N LYS A 205 6.34 -8.33 48.11
CA LYS A 205 7.49 -8.62 47.24
C LYS A 205 7.18 -9.81 46.33
N CYS A 206 7.29 -9.57 45.03
CA CYS A 206 7.06 -10.54 43.97
C CYS A 206 8.32 -10.76 43.13
N VAL A 207 8.52 -11.98 42.65
CA VAL A 207 9.68 -12.33 41.81
C VAL A 207 9.20 -12.93 40.50
N ILE A 208 9.72 -12.41 39.39
CA ILE A 208 9.54 -13.01 38.06
C ILE A 208 10.40 -14.26 37.96
N ARG A 209 9.78 -15.35 37.54
CA ARG A 209 10.44 -16.66 37.42
C ARG A 209 10.97 -16.85 36.00
N GLU A 210 11.94 -17.75 35.85
CA GLU A 210 12.59 -18.09 34.56
C GLU A 210 11.61 -18.35 33.40
N LYS A 211 10.47 -18.97 33.69
CA LYS A 211 9.44 -19.28 32.68
C LYS A 211 8.82 -18.04 32.04
N ASN A 212 8.92 -16.87 32.68
CA ASN A 212 8.36 -15.60 32.22
C ASN A 212 9.45 -14.63 31.73
N VAL A 213 10.59 -15.17 31.31
CA VAL A 213 11.72 -14.41 30.80
C VAL A 213 11.97 -14.81 29.35
N CYS A 214 11.77 -13.87 28.43
CA CYS A 214 12.24 -14.00 27.05
C CYS A 214 13.63 -13.34 26.95
N MET A 215 14.68 -14.14 27.16
CA MET A 215 16.05 -13.67 27.01
C MET A 215 16.38 -13.45 25.52
N ASN A 216 17.21 -12.44 25.22
CA ASN A 216 17.55 -12.05 23.85
C ASN A 216 16.30 -11.86 22.97
N ALA A 217 15.28 -11.18 23.51
CA ALA A 217 14.09 -10.84 22.75
C ALA A 217 14.45 -9.94 21.55
N HIS A 218 15.52 -9.16 21.69
CA HIS A 218 16.15 -8.32 20.68
C HIS A 218 17.68 -8.47 20.73
N ASP A 219 18.37 -7.98 19.71
CA ASP A 219 19.84 -7.91 19.67
C ASP A 219 20.38 -6.58 20.27
N GLY A 220 19.48 -5.76 20.82
CA GLY A 220 19.76 -4.49 21.47
C GLY A 220 18.85 -4.22 22.67
N TYR A 221 19.01 -3.06 23.31
CA TYR A 221 18.20 -2.66 24.47
C TYR A 221 16.74 -2.50 24.06
N VAL A 222 15.81 -3.01 24.87
CA VAL A 222 14.37 -2.87 24.59
C VAL A 222 13.88 -1.56 25.20
N TYR A 223 13.88 -0.49 24.39
CA TYR A 223 13.57 0.86 24.85
C TYR A 223 12.09 1.09 25.09
N CYS A 224 11.23 0.58 24.22
CA CYS A 224 9.80 0.90 24.25
C CYS A 224 8.93 -0.33 24.03
N LEU A 225 7.78 -0.35 24.70
CA LEU A 225 6.73 -1.35 24.58
C LEU A 225 5.39 -0.65 24.36
N LEU A 226 4.53 -1.27 23.58
CA LEU A 226 3.17 -0.83 23.33
C LEU A 226 2.22 -2.02 23.39
N HIS A 227 1.17 -1.93 24.21
CA HIS A 227 0.07 -2.89 24.25
C HIS A 227 -1.05 -2.48 23.29
N SER A 228 -1.60 -3.44 22.55
CA SER A 228 -2.75 -3.21 21.67
C SER A 228 -3.61 -4.46 21.53
N THR A 229 -4.91 -4.25 21.32
CA THR A 229 -5.91 -5.30 21.03
C THR A 229 -6.50 -5.18 19.63
N ASN A 230 -6.16 -4.11 18.89
CA ASN A 230 -6.77 -3.74 17.62
C ASN A 230 -5.73 -3.69 16.49
N VAL A 231 -4.92 -4.74 16.35
CA VAL A 231 -3.99 -4.83 15.21
C VAL A 231 -4.68 -5.53 14.04
N PRO A 232 -4.69 -4.93 12.83
CA PRO A 232 -5.34 -5.55 11.67
C PRO A 232 -4.81 -6.96 11.37
N ASN A 233 -5.71 -7.85 10.92
CA ASN A 233 -5.42 -9.25 10.57
C ASN A 233 -4.91 -10.13 11.73
N LEU A 234 -4.91 -9.64 12.97
CA LEU A 234 -4.55 -10.41 14.17
C LEU A 234 -5.74 -10.43 15.14
N ASP A 235 -6.02 -11.61 15.68
CA ASP A 235 -7.00 -11.80 16.74
C ASP A 235 -6.29 -11.87 18.10
N GLY A 236 -6.83 -11.20 19.12
CA GLY A 236 -6.31 -11.25 20.49
C GLY A 236 -5.42 -10.07 20.88
N GLU A 237 -4.75 -10.20 22.02
CA GLU A 237 -3.88 -9.16 22.57
C GLU A 237 -2.45 -9.30 22.05
N VAL A 238 -1.83 -8.16 21.73
CA VAL A 238 -0.46 -8.11 21.24
C VAL A 238 0.37 -7.06 21.95
N ILE A 239 1.67 -7.34 22.01
CA ILE A 239 2.71 -6.41 22.44
C ILE A 239 3.59 -6.08 21.24
N ILE A 240 3.92 -4.82 21.10
CA ILE A 240 4.84 -4.31 20.10
C ILE A 240 6.06 -3.78 20.84
N SER A 241 7.25 -4.27 20.53
CA SER A 241 8.51 -3.85 21.15
C SER A 241 9.42 -3.16 20.15
N GLY A 242 10.01 -2.03 20.56
CA GLY A 242 11.04 -1.31 19.82
C GLY A 242 12.36 -1.32 20.57
N SER A 243 13.45 -1.46 19.82
CA SER A 243 14.77 -1.74 20.40
C SER A 243 15.91 -0.99 19.72
N GLY A 244 17.05 -0.94 20.41
CA GLY A 244 18.32 -0.42 19.92
C GLY A 244 18.92 -1.16 18.73
N ASP A 245 18.43 -2.37 18.41
CA ASP A 245 18.76 -3.09 17.17
C ASP A 245 18.03 -2.52 15.93
N GLY A 246 17.19 -1.49 16.11
CA GLY A 246 16.42 -0.85 15.05
C GLY A 246 15.17 -1.63 14.62
N ASP A 247 14.96 -2.82 15.17
CA ASP A 247 13.82 -3.67 14.85
C ASP A 247 12.61 -3.35 15.73
N VAL A 248 11.43 -3.56 15.14
CA VAL A 248 10.18 -3.66 15.89
C VAL A 248 9.67 -5.09 15.84
N LYS A 249 9.36 -5.69 16.99
CA LYS A 249 8.80 -7.05 17.05
C LYS A 249 7.37 -7.03 17.58
N ILE A 250 6.53 -7.90 17.02
CA ILE A 250 5.12 -8.07 17.42
C ILE A 250 4.99 -9.44 18.08
N TRP A 251 4.39 -9.46 19.27
CA TRP A 251 4.24 -10.62 20.13
C TRP A 251 2.77 -10.84 20.46
N ALA A 252 2.26 -12.06 20.30
CA ALA A 252 0.95 -12.44 20.83
C ALA A 252 1.05 -12.78 22.30
N ILE A 253 0.03 -12.38 23.08
CA ILE A 253 -0.18 -12.89 24.43
C ILE A 253 -1.04 -14.14 24.31
N GLU A 254 -0.44 -15.32 24.48
CA GLU A 254 -1.10 -16.62 24.41
C GLU A 254 -0.78 -17.44 25.66
N ASN A 255 -1.80 -17.98 26.34
CA ASN A 255 -1.64 -18.89 27.49
C ASN A 255 -0.74 -18.37 28.64
N GLY A 256 -0.81 -17.08 28.97
CA GLY A 256 0.01 -16.47 30.03
C GLY A 256 1.49 -16.26 29.66
N GLY A 257 1.82 -16.29 28.37
CA GLY A 257 3.17 -16.04 27.86
C GLY A 257 3.18 -15.25 26.55
N LEU A 258 4.39 -14.91 26.11
CA LEU A 258 4.63 -14.17 24.87
C LEU A 258 5.11 -15.10 23.75
N LYS A 259 4.51 -14.96 22.57
CA LYS A 259 4.88 -15.67 21.36
C LYS A 259 5.20 -14.69 20.25
N HIS A 260 6.42 -14.76 19.72
CA HIS A 260 6.84 -13.94 18.58
C HIS A 260 5.98 -14.24 17.36
N LEU A 261 5.38 -13.20 16.79
CA LEU A 261 4.58 -13.29 15.55
C LEU A 261 5.37 -12.79 14.35
N ARG A 262 6.03 -11.63 14.49
CA ARG A 262 6.63 -10.93 13.36
C ARG A 262 7.72 -9.96 13.79
N THR A 263 8.67 -9.72 12.88
CA THR A 263 9.68 -8.66 13.00
C THR A 263 9.50 -7.69 11.83
N LEU A 264 9.40 -6.40 12.13
CA LEU A 264 9.50 -5.30 11.18
C LEU A 264 10.94 -4.82 11.23
N THR A 265 11.71 -5.19 10.20
CA THR A 265 13.14 -4.92 10.17
C THR A 265 13.41 -3.47 9.81
N GLY A 266 14.02 -2.73 10.73
CA GLY A 266 14.38 -1.33 10.55
C GLY A 266 15.84 -1.16 10.13
N ASN A 267 16.38 0.04 10.37
CA ASN A 267 17.80 0.31 10.17
C ASN A 267 18.56 -0.05 11.45
N SER A 268 19.46 -1.03 11.39
CA SER A 268 20.24 -1.50 12.54
C SER A 268 21.11 -0.43 13.20
N ASP A 269 21.43 0.64 12.47
CA ASP A 269 22.25 1.73 12.99
C ASP A 269 21.43 2.76 13.79
N LYS A 270 20.10 2.61 13.84
CA LYS A 270 19.20 3.56 14.50
C LYS A 270 18.21 2.85 15.42
N GLY A 271 18.36 3.02 16.74
CA GLY A 271 17.44 2.44 17.71
C GLY A 271 16.02 3.02 17.64
N VAL A 272 15.02 2.18 17.89
CA VAL A 272 13.61 2.60 18.04
C VAL A 272 13.35 2.96 19.50
N LEU A 273 13.05 4.24 19.74
CA LEU A 273 13.00 4.83 21.08
C LEU A 273 11.57 5.02 21.61
N SER A 274 10.61 5.22 20.71
CA SER A 274 9.20 5.43 21.08
C SER A 274 8.24 4.86 20.05
N LEU A 275 7.05 4.45 20.51
CA LEU A 275 6.02 3.81 19.70
C LEU A 275 4.63 4.40 19.99
N THR A 276 3.82 4.55 18.95
CA THR A 276 2.38 4.80 19.09
C THR A 276 1.61 4.18 17.92
N LEU A 277 0.39 3.72 18.15
CA LEU A 277 -0.43 3.02 17.16
C LEU A 277 -1.74 3.79 16.93
N SER A 278 -2.08 4.01 15.67
CA SER A 278 -3.37 4.60 15.29
C SER A 278 -4.49 3.56 15.26
N ASP A 279 -5.72 4.03 15.41
CA ASP A 279 -6.94 3.23 15.24
C ASP A 279 -7.03 2.55 13.85
N ASP A 280 -6.36 3.13 12.85
CA ASP A 280 -6.34 2.63 11.47
C ASP A 280 -5.23 1.59 11.20
N GLY A 281 -4.46 1.23 12.22
CA GLY A 281 -3.40 0.22 12.13
C GLY A 281 -2.04 0.75 11.66
N TYR A 282 -1.80 2.06 11.77
CA TYR A 282 -0.47 2.63 11.51
C TYR A 282 0.36 2.70 12.78
N LEU A 283 1.51 2.07 12.76
CA LEU A 283 2.50 2.15 13.82
C LEU A 283 3.52 3.25 13.50
N PHE A 284 3.67 4.18 14.43
CA PHE A 284 4.65 5.25 14.39
C PHE A 284 5.79 4.92 15.32
N CYS A 285 7.01 4.97 14.79
CA CYS A 285 8.23 4.69 15.53
C CYS A 285 9.09 5.94 15.54
N GLY A 286 9.35 6.50 16.72
CA GLY A 286 10.38 7.52 16.91
C GLY A 286 11.75 6.85 16.97
N VAL A 287 12.68 7.31 16.15
CA VAL A 287 13.96 6.64 15.89
C VAL A 287 15.14 7.55 16.21
N GLN A 288 16.26 6.94 16.58
CA GLN A 288 17.53 7.62 16.75
C GLN A 288 17.95 8.37 15.47
N GLY A 289 18.50 9.57 15.61
CA GLY A 289 18.87 10.44 14.50
C GLY A 289 17.68 11.19 13.88
N GLY A 290 16.55 11.29 14.57
CA GLY A 290 15.45 12.23 14.30
C GLY A 290 14.36 11.80 13.34
N ASP A 291 14.41 10.56 12.86
CA ASP A 291 13.39 10.03 11.96
C ASP A 291 12.14 9.58 12.72
N VAL A 292 10.98 9.74 12.10
CA VAL A 292 9.76 8.98 12.44
C VAL A 292 9.46 8.01 11.31
N GLN A 293 9.54 6.72 11.61
CA GLN A 293 9.16 5.65 10.69
C GLN A 293 7.69 5.31 10.85
N ILE A 294 7.01 5.11 9.74
CA ILE A 294 5.57 4.86 9.67
C ILE A 294 5.36 3.51 9.02
N TRP A 295 4.78 2.59 9.76
CA TRP A 295 4.53 1.21 9.35
C TRP A 295 3.04 0.96 9.25
N ASP A 296 2.63 0.28 8.18
CA ASP A 296 1.27 -0.25 8.05
C ASP A 296 1.22 -1.66 8.64
N LEU A 297 0.56 -1.85 9.78
CA LEU A 297 0.48 -3.17 10.41
C LEU A 297 -0.47 -4.13 9.69
N GLU A 298 -1.26 -3.66 8.72
CA GLU A 298 -2.06 -4.57 7.89
C GLU A 298 -1.21 -5.26 6.83
N THR A 299 -0.29 -4.53 6.22
CA THR A 299 0.60 -5.03 5.17
C THR A 299 2.01 -5.37 5.67
N TYR A 300 2.34 -4.97 6.89
CA TYR A 300 3.67 -5.06 7.52
C TYR A 300 4.79 -4.38 6.72
N GLN A 301 4.45 -3.32 6.00
CA GLN A 301 5.39 -2.59 5.17
C GLN A 301 5.62 -1.19 5.72
N MET A 302 6.87 -0.72 5.65
CA MET A 302 7.20 0.68 5.92
C MET A 302 6.60 1.54 4.81
N ILE A 303 5.75 2.48 5.19
CA ILE A 303 5.15 3.45 4.27
C ILE A 303 6.15 4.56 3.99
N ARG A 304 6.76 5.09 5.05
CA ARG A 304 7.60 6.28 4.98
C ARG A 304 8.53 6.37 6.19
N SER A 305 9.67 7.00 5.99
CA SER A 305 10.49 7.57 7.06
C SER A 305 10.55 9.08 6.85
N VAL A 306 10.13 9.86 7.86
CA VAL A 306 10.14 11.34 7.81
C VAL A 306 11.23 11.85 8.73
N MET A 307 12.11 12.70 8.21
CA MET A 307 13.10 13.43 9.00
C MET A 307 12.38 14.49 9.84
N ALA A 308 11.88 14.08 11.00
CA ALA A 308 11.01 14.90 11.83
C ALA A 308 11.81 15.94 12.62
N HIS A 309 12.96 15.55 13.13
CA HIS A 309 13.79 16.34 14.06
C HIS A 309 15.27 16.31 13.65
N SER A 310 16.09 17.20 14.21
CA SER A 310 17.54 17.19 13.97
C SER A 310 18.30 16.23 14.88
N ASP A 311 17.62 15.67 15.89
CA ASP A 311 18.16 14.78 16.91
C ASP A 311 17.10 13.72 17.29
N ASP A 312 17.43 12.78 18.17
CA ASP A 312 16.62 11.62 18.55
C ASP A 312 15.15 11.92 18.85
N VAL A 313 14.23 11.11 18.32
CA VAL A 313 12.79 11.23 18.61
C VAL A 313 12.43 10.37 19.82
N LEU A 314 12.36 11.02 20.97
CA LEU A 314 12.23 10.36 22.28
C LEU A 314 10.79 10.04 22.65
N ALA A 315 9.81 10.77 22.11
CA ALA A 315 8.40 10.45 22.33
C ALA A 315 7.54 10.76 21.10
N VAL A 316 6.58 9.88 20.82
CA VAL A 316 5.56 10.04 19.79
C VAL A 316 4.18 9.81 20.40
N SER A 317 3.18 10.57 19.97
CA SER A 317 1.80 10.43 20.42
C SER A 317 0.83 10.85 19.32
N LEU A 318 -0.40 10.37 19.42
CA LEU A 318 -1.48 10.70 18.48
C LEU A 318 -2.52 11.57 19.17
N GLN A 319 -2.97 12.60 18.46
CA GLN A 319 -4.10 13.43 18.88
C GLN A 319 -5.07 13.60 17.71
N GLY A 320 -6.15 12.82 17.72
CA GLY A 320 -7.04 12.71 16.57
C GLY A 320 -6.30 12.06 15.38
N PRO A 321 -6.43 12.58 14.15
CA PRO A 321 -5.70 12.07 12.98
C PRO A 321 -4.26 12.60 12.86
N GLY A 322 -3.82 13.49 13.75
CA GLY A 322 -2.48 14.11 13.70
C GLY A 322 -1.46 13.40 14.58
N LEU A 323 -0.22 13.30 14.08
CA LEU A 323 0.94 12.83 14.83
C LEU A 323 1.59 14.01 15.57
N ILE A 324 2.09 13.75 16.77
CA ILE A 324 2.92 14.66 17.56
C ILE A 324 4.22 13.95 17.90
N SER A 325 5.36 14.61 17.68
CA SER A 325 6.68 14.08 17.99
C SER A 325 7.46 15.04 18.88
N ALA A 326 8.21 14.51 19.82
CA ALA A 326 9.08 15.23 20.74
C ALA A 326 10.50 14.67 20.68
N SER A 327 11.50 15.53 20.81
CA SER A 327 12.88 15.18 20.50
C SER A 327 13.90 15.74 21.50
N ALA A 328 15.08 15.11 21.48
CA ALA A 328 16.30 15.63 22.07
C ALA A 328 16.74 16.98 21.47
N ASP A 329 16.20 17.41 20.32
CA ASP A 329 16.45 18.76 19.80
C ASP A 329 15.73 19.88 20.59
N GLY A 330 14.95 19.51 21.62
CA GLY A 330 14.21 20.42 22.50
C GLY A 330 12.89 20.91 21.92
N THR A 331 12.48 20.40 20.76
CA THR A 331 11.25 20.80 20.09
C THR A 331 10.19 19.72 20.13
N VAL A 332 8.93 20.16 20.08
CA VAL A 332 7.77 19.28 19.88
C VAL A 332 7.07 19.72 18.60
N LYS A 333 6.85 18.80 17.67
CA LYS A 333 6.30 19.11 16.35
C LYS A 333 4.96 18.41 16.15
N VAL A 334 4.03 19.13 15.53
CA VAL A 334 2.69 18.65 15.19
C VAL A 334 2.61 18.44 13.68
N TRP A 335 2.09 17.30 13.29
CA TRP A 335 2.03 16.82 11.93
C TRP A 335 0.57 16.60 11.50
N SER A 336 0.30 16.76 10.20
CA SER A 336 -0.99 16.43 9.60
C SER A 336 -1.19 14.91 9.45
N GLU A 337 -2.41 14.50 9.07
CA GLU A 337 -2.72 13.11 8.71
C GLU A 337 -1.86 12.59 7.53
N GLY A 338 -1.49 13.47 6.60
CA GLY A 338 -0.56 13.16 5.49
C GLY A 338 0.92 13.37 5.84
N PHE A 339 1.23 13.44 7.14
CA PHE A 339 2.59 13.61 7.67
C PHE A 339 3.30 14.89 7.21
N GLU A 340 2.53 15.94 6.94
CA GLU A 340 3.05 17.27 6.63
C GLU A 340 3.29 18.06 7.91
N PHE A 341 4.43 18.72 8.00
CA PHE A 341 4.76 19.59 9.13
C PHE A 341 3.76 20.75 9.24
N ARG A 342 3.20 20.97 10.43
CA ARG A 342 2.27 22.08 10.70
C ARG A 342 2.89 23.17 11.56
N GLU A 343 3.32 22.79 12.75
CA GLU A 343 3.84 23.72 13.75
C GLU A 343 4.88 23.05 14.64
N ALA A 344 5.75 23.88 15.21
CA ALA A 344 6.76 23.48 16.19
C ALA A 344 6.58 24.31 17.47
N MET A 345 6.63 23.64 18.60
CA MET A 345 6.61 24.18 19.95
C MET A 345 8.04 24.12 20.48
N THR A 346 8.60 25.26 20.90
CA THR A 346 10.03 25.42 21.22
C THR A 346 10.26 26.06 22.58
N ASP A 347 9.29 26.00 23.49
CA ASP A 347 9.40 26.63 24.81
C ASP A 347 10.25 25.83 25.81
N HIS A 348 10.68 24.61 25.48
CA HIS A 348 11.63 23.84 26.29
C HIS A 348 13.07 24.28 25.99
N GLU A 349 13.89 24.35 27.04
CA GLU A 349 15.31 24.75 26.94
C GLU A 349 16.26 23.53 26.95
N GLY A 350 15.70 22.33 27.13
CA GLY A 350 16.41 21.05 27.17
C GLY A 350 15.71 19.97 26.34
N PHE A 351 16.15 18.73 26.48
CA PHE A 351 15.63 17.58 25.75
C PHE A 351 14.19 17.30 26.18
N VAL A 352 13.28 17.08 25.23
CA VAL A 352 11.91 16.66 25.55
C VAL A 352 11.88 15.14 25.62
N LEU A 353 11.86 14.62 26.85
CA LEU A 353 12.12 13.21 27.16
C LEU A 353 10.85 12.36 27.16
N SER A 354 9.72 12.94 27.56
CA SER A 354 8.47 12.20 27.73
C SER A 354 7.25 13.02 27.32
N MET A 355 6.19 12.31 26.92
CA MET A 355 4.95 12.93 26.46
C MET A 355 3.75 12.06 26.83
N THR A 356 2.70 12.69 27.34
CA THR A 356 1.40 12.06 27.59
C THR A 356 0.29 13.02 27.20
N SER A 357 -0.91 12.50 26.96
CA SER A 357 -2.10 13.32 26.72
C SER A 357 -3.07 13.22 27.89
N SER A 358 -3.77 14.33 28.14
CA SER A 358 -4.97 14.42 28.95
C SER A 358 -6.12 14.89 28.05
N LYS A 359 -7.35 14.88 28.57
CA LYS A 359 -8.55 15.24 27.80
C LYS A 359 -8.44 16.61 27.11
N ASP A 360 -7.79 17.55 27.79
CA ASP A 360 -7.74 18.96 27.37
C ASP A 360 -6.33 19.43 26.97
N TYR A 361 -5.27 18.66 27.28
CA TYR A 361 -3.88 19.09 27.13
C TYR A 361 -2.98 17.98 26.61
N LEU A 362 -2.02 18.34 25.78
CA LEU A 362 -0.79 17.58 25.61
C LEU A 362 0.17 17.99 26.73
N ILE A 363 0.85 17.03 27.35
CA ILE A 363 1.76 17.25 28.48
C ILE A 363 3.13 16.71 28.13
N THR A 364 4.17 17.52 28.29
CA THR A 364 5.56 17.15 27.95
C THR A 364 6.47 17.35 29.15
N GLY A 365 7.40 16.41 29.33
CA GLY A 365 8.43 16.42 30.38
C GLY A 365 9.81 16.55 29.75
N SER A 366 10.67 17.36 30.35
CA SER A 366 11.96 17.73 29.78
C SER A 366 13.12 17.61 30.76
N SER A 367 14.34 17.58 30.22
CA SER A 367 15.59 17.68 30.99
C SER A 367 15.82 19.08 31.56
N ASP A 368 15.01 20.07 31.20
CA ASP A 368 15.00 21.43 31.78
C ASP A 368 14.21 21.54 33.09
N HIS A 369 13.88 20.39 33.71
CA HIS A 369 13.16 20.29 34.98
C HIS A 369 11.69 20.75 34.92
N SER A 370 11.19 21.06 33.72
CA SER A 370 9.83 21.56 33.53
C SER A 370 8.90 20.52 32.91
N ILE A 371 7.63 20.64 33.30
CA ILE A 371 6.49 19.98 32.69
C ILE A 371 5.63 21.05 32.06
N LYS A 372 5.42 20.98 30.75
CA LYS A 372 4.61 21.96 30.01
C LYS A 372 3.29 21.37 29.55
N PHE A 373 2.24 22.18 29.64
CA PHE A 373 0.88 21.84 29.21
C PHE A 373 0.53 22.64 27.96
N TRP A 374 0.19 21.94 26.89
CA TRP A 374 -0.07 22.52 25.58
C TRP A 374 -1.54 22.37 25.22
N SER A 375 -2.16 23.47 24.84
CA SER A 375 -3.47 23.45 24.18
C SER A 375 -3.23 23.30 22.68
N VAL A 376 -3.43 22.08 22.18
CA VAL A 376 -3.33 21.77 20.75
C VAL A 376 -4.74 21.74 20.16
N SER A 377 -4.97 22.54 19.11
CA SER A 377 -6.29 22.67 18.49
C SER A 377 -6.69 21.38 17.79
N VAL A 378 -7.69 20.69 18.33
CA VAL A 378 -8.28 19.51 17.72
C VAL A 378 -9.00 19.95 16.45
N LEU A 379 -8.56 19.49 15.28
CA LEU A 379 -9.43 19.53 14.10
C LEU A 379 -10.68 18.76 14.47
N SER A 380 -11.82 19.45 14.50
CA SER A 380 -13.12 18.78 14.58
C SER A 380 -13.13 17.65 13.55
N PRO A 381 -13.53 16.43 13.93
CA PRO A 381 -13.61 15.35 12.97
C PRO A 381 -14.49 15.82 11.81
N VAL A 382 -13.99 15.67 10.59
CA VAL A 382 -14.84 15.64 9.40
C VAL A 382 -16.04 14.73 9.75
N PRO A 383 -17.30 15.11 9.45
CA PRO A 383 -18.48 14.49 10.05
C PRO A 383 -18.42 12.96 10.12
N GLU A 384 -18.87 12.43 11.26
CA GLU A 384 -18.88 11.04 11.75
C GLU A 384 -19.48 9.95 10.82
N HIS A 385 -19.54 10.13 9.50
CA HIS A 385 -20.15 9.15 8.60
C HIS A 385 -19.29 7.94 8.27
N PHE A 386 -18.03 7.88 8.72
CA PHE A 386 -17.13 6.76 8.40
C PHE A 386 -16.37 6.14 9.57
N ARG A 387 -16.57 6.59 10.82
CA ARG A 387 -16.19 5.81 12.02
C ARG A 387 -17.37 4.92 12.43
N ARG A 388 -17.05 3.71 12.91
CA ARG A 388 -18.00 2.62 13.23
C ARG A 388 -19.32 3.16 13.82
N ASN A 389 -20.41 2.80 13.14
CA ASN A 389 -21.82 2.85 13.52
C ASN A 389 -22.67 4.03 13.00
N SER A 390 -23.71 3.62 12.26
CA SER A 390 -24.95 4.33 11.91
C SER A 390 -24.91 5.36 10.77
N VAL A 391 -25.12 4.86 9.54
CA VAL A 391 -25.87 5.62 8.53
C VAL A 391 -27.23 4.92 8.36
N SER A 392 -28.29 5.68 8.57
CA SER A 392 -29.68 5.25 8.45
C SER A 392 -29.99 4.71 7.05
N GLN A 393 -30.42 3.45 7.00
CA GLN A 393 -30.82 2.73 5.79
C GLN A 393 -32.25 3.09 5.38
N SER A 394 -32.41 4.03 4.46
CA SER A 394 -33.60 4.07 3.59
C SER A 394 -33.36 5.03 2.41
N GLU A 395 -33.37 4.48 1.20
CA GLU A 395 -33.47 5.18 -0.11
C GLU A 395 -32.22 5.83 -0.75
N LEU A 396 -31.09 5.12 -1.00
CA LEU A 396 -29.94 5.77 -1.72
C LEU A 396 -28.93 4.82 -2.45
N SER A 397 -29.36 3.80 -3.20
CA SER A 397 -28.38 2.85 -3.82
C SER A 397 -27.54 3.43 -4.97
N SER A 398 -28.13 4.20 -5.89
CA SER A 398 -27.40 4.78 -7.04
C SER A 398 -26.48 5.93 -6.64
N ASP A 399 -26.88 6.74 -5.66
CA ASP A 399 -26.08 7.87 -5.15
C ASP A 399 -24.83 7.38 -4.42
N THR A 400 -24.90 6.23 -3.72
CA THR A 400 -23.74 5.68 -3.01
C THR A 400 -22.65 5.18 -3.96
N LEU A 401 -23.03 4.57 -5.10
CA LEU A 401 -22.06 4.12 -6.12
C LEU A 401 -21.32 5.31 -6.72
N LEU A 402 -22.06 6.35 -7.15
CA LEU A 402 -21.46 7.54 -7.76
C LEU A 402 -20.61 8.34 -6.76
N TYR A 403 -21.07 8.45 -5.52
CA TYR A 403 -20.29 9.06 -4.45
C TYR A 403 -18.99 8.28 -4.20
N SER A 404 -19.06 6.96 -4.15
CA SER A 404 -17.87 6.10 -3.96
C SER A 404 -16.89 6.27 -5.12
N LEU A 405 -17.40 6.36 -6.36
CA LEU A 405 -16.57 6.60 -7.54
C LEU A 405 -15.92 7.98 -7.51
N ASP A 406 -16.65 9.05 -7.17
CA ASP A 406 -16.10 10.40 -7.04
C ASP A 406 -14.96 10.45 -6.02
N ARG A 407 -15.18 9.87 -4.84
CA ARG A 407 -14.16 9.76 -3.80
C ARG A 407 -12.96 8.94 -4.26
N TRP A 408 -13.17 7.80 -4.92
CA TRP A 408 -12.05 6.95 -5.33
C TRP A 408 -11.24 7.57 -6.46
N VAL A 409 -11.89 8.25 -7.40
CA VAL A 409 -11.24 9.01 -8.48
C VAL A 409 -10.45 10.19 -7.91
N SER A 410 -10.91 10.83 -6.82
CA SER A 410 -10.16 11.90 -6.17
C SER A 410 -8.82 11.47 -5.55
N MET A 411 -8.63 10.17 -5.34
CA MET A 411 -7.37 9.61 -4.85
C MET A 411 -6.45 9.33 -6.03
N ARG A 412 -5.25 9.94 -6.00
CA ARG A 412 -4.28 9.86 -7.10
C ARG A 412 -3.49 8.56 -7.02
N THR A 413 -4.15 7.45 -7.33
CA THR A 413 -3.58 6.09 -7.26
C THR A 413 -2.64 5.79 -8.43
N VAL A 414 -1.62 6.63 -8.64
CA VAL A 414 -0.66 6.47 -9.74
C VAL A 414 0.44 5.48 -9.34
N SER A 415 0.46 4.30 -9.94
CA SER A 415 1.46 3.25 -9.66
C SER A 415 2.84 3.59 -10.24
N GLY A 416 3.87 2.88 -9.78
CA GLY A 416 5.25 3.04 -10.26
C GLY A 416 5.96 4.34 -9.85
N ASN A 417 5.26 5.27 -9.18
CA ASN A 417 5.82 6.54 -8.71
C ASN A 417 5.76 6.67 -7.18
N VAL A 418 6.92 6.78 -6.54
CA VAL A 418 7.08 6.89 -5.08
C VAL A 418 6.30 8.07 -4.50
N LYS A 419 6.13 9.16 -5.25
CA LYS A 419 5.37 10.36 -4.82
C LYS A 419 3.92 10.02 -4.49
N TYR A 420 3.31 9.07 -5.18
CA TYR A 420 1.89 8.72 -5.05
C TYR A 420 1.65 7.43 -4.27
N MET A 421 2.69 6.79 -3.72
CA MET A 421 2.56 5.53 -3.00
C MET A 421 1.59 5.61 -1.81
N GLU A 422 1.55 6.74 -1.11
CA GLU A 422 0.61 6.98 -0.01
C GLU A 422 -0.83 7.11 -0.49
N GLU A 423 -1.05 7.83 -1.60
CA GLU A 423 -2.36 7.96 -2.24
C GLU A 423 -2.86 6.59 -2.75
N CYS A 424 -1.96 5.77 -3.32
CA CYS A 424 -2.25 4.39 -3.71
C CYS A 424 -2.68 3.53 -2.52
N ARG A 425 -1.97 3.61 -1.40
CA ARG A 425 -2.35 2.91 -0.15
C ARG A 425 -3.69 3.42 0.40
N ARG A 426 -3.93 4.73 0.36
CA ARG A 426 -5.22 5.32 0.76
C ARG A 426 -6.35 4.79 -0.14
N GLY A 427 -6.11 4.70 -1.45
CA GLY A 427 -7.03 4.11 -2.42
C GLY A 427 -7.35 2.64 -2.14
N ALA A 428 -6.34 1.83 -1.81
CA ALA A 428 -6.51 0.42 -1.44
C ALA A 428 -7.32 0.26 -0.16
N ARG A 429 -6.99 1.04 0.89
CA ARG A 429 -7.73 1.04 2.16
C ARG A 429 -9.16 1.51 1.99
N PHE A 430 -9.38 2.55 1.19
CA PHE A 430 -10.73 3.02 0.86
C PHE A 430 -11.57 1.90 0.23
N LEU A 431 -11.02 1.19 -0.76
CA LEU A 431 -11.69 0.06 -1.39
C LEU A 431 -11.97 -1.07 -0.39
N LYS A 432 -10.98 -1.46 0.42
CA LYS A 432 -11.15 -2.45 1.50
C LYS A 432 -12.30 -2.08 2.43
N ASN A 433 -12.36 -0.82 2.87
CA ASN A 433 -13.36 -0.33 3.81
C ASN A 433 -14.76 -0.34 3.17
N ILE A 434 -14.87 0.04 1.90
CA ILE A 434 -16.13 -0.12 1.14
C ILE A 434 -16.57 -1.58 1.14
N LEU A 435 -15.67 -2.52 0.80
CA LEU A 435 -15.99 -3.94 0.77
C LEU A 435 -16.51 -4.44 2.13
N GLN A 436 -15.84 -4.06 3.22
CA GLN A 436 -16.26 -4.37 4.59
C GLN A 436 -17.65 -3.82 4.93
N GLN A 437 -17.89 -2.54 4.62
CA GLN A 437 -19.18 -1.89 4.87
C GLN A 437 -20.32 -2.52 4.08
N LEU A 438 -20.03 -3.04 2.89
CA LEU A 438 -21.00 -3.71 2.04
C LEU A 438 -21.21 -5.19 2.39
N GLY A 439 -20.50 -5.71 3.40
CA GLY A 439 -20.71 -7.06 3.95
C GLY A 439 -19.70 -8.12 3.52
N ALA A 440 -18.58 -7.73 2.89
CA ALA A 440 -17.49 -8.66 2.59
C ALA A 440 -16.53 -8.83 3.78
N VAL A 441 -15.91 -10.00 3.88
CA VAL A 441 -14.66 -10.16 4.60
C VAL A 441 -13.55 -9.60 3.71
N SER A 442 -12.95 -8.47 4.07
CA SER A 442 -11.89 -7.83 3.27
C SER A 442 -10.59 -7.64 4.03
N ARG A 443 -9.48 -7.67 3.29
CA ARG A 443 -8.10 -7.42 3.79
C ARG A 443 -7.22 -6.90 2.66
N MET A 444 -6.16 -6.18 3.01
CA MET A 444 -5.06 -5.90 2.09
C MET A 444 -4.04 -7.05 2.12
N ILE A 445 -3.55 -7.45 0.95
CA ILE A 445 -2.48 -8.43 0.76
C ILE A 445 -1.19 -7.65 0.42
N PRO A 446 -0.07 -7.90 1.12
CA PRO A 446 1.19 -7.22 0.83
C PRO A 446 1.65 -7.47 -0.62
N GLY A 447 2.01 -6.39 -1.32
CA GLY A 447 2.69 -6.48 -2.62
C GLY A 447 4.20 -6.70 -2.45
N ALA A 448 4.94 -6.60 -3.55
CA ALA A 448 6.41 -6.56 -3.48
C ALA A 448 6.91 -5.36 -2.64
N SER A 449 8.16 -5.42 -2.18
CA SER A 449 8.75 -4.33 -1.40
C SER A 449 8.73 -3.02 -2.19
N GLY A 450 8.24 -1.94 -1.56
CA GLY A 450 8.06 -0.63 -2.20
C GLY A 450 6.95 -0.57 -3.25
N ARG A 451 6.07 -1.57 -3.33
CA ARG A 451 4.93 -1.62 -4.26
C ARG A 451 3.60 -1.57 -3.53
N ASN A 452 2.55 -1.32 -4.30
CA ASN A 452 1.19 -1.21 -3.82
C ASN A 452 0.61 -2.57 -3.37
N PRO A 453 -0.22 -2.60 -2.31
CA PRO A 453 -0.88 -3.83 -1.88
C PRO A 453 -2.00 -4.24 -2.83
N LEU A 454 -2.38 -5.51 -2.77
CA LEU A 454 -3.60 -5.99 -3.42
C LEU A 454 -4.76 -5.90 -2.41
N VAL A 455 -5.99 -5.73 -2.90
CA VAL A 455 -7.20 -5.73 -2.07
C VAL A 455 -7.98 -7.01 -2.32
N TYR A 456 -8.21 -7.76 -1.25
CA TYR A 456 -9.04 -8.96 -1.24
C TYR A 456 -10.39 -8.67 -0.58
N GLY A 457 -11.47 -9.14 -1.18
CA GLY A 457 -12.80 -9.16 -0.57
C GLY A 457 -13.53 -10.47 -0.85
N ARG A 458 -14.20 -11.05 0.14
CA ARG A 458 -15.03 -12.24 -0.04
C ARG A 458 -16.45 -12.00 0.47
N PHE A 459 -17.42 -12.16 -0.42
CA PHE A 459 -18.83 -12.26 -0.11
C PHE A 459 -19.25 -13.74 -0.06
N ALA A 460 -19.92 -14.13 1.01
CA ALA A 460 -20.45 -15.49 1.16
C ALA A 460 -21.87 -15.58 0.57
N GLY A 461 -22.07 -16.53 -0.34
CA GLY A 461 -23.40 -16.85 -0.85
C GLY A 461 -24.25 -17.56 0.21
N LYS A 462 -25.57 -17.34 0.17
CA LYS A 462 -26.54 -18.07 1.00
C LYS A 462 -27.03 -19.31 0.28
N ARG A 463 -27.17 -20.40 1.03
CA ARG A 463 -27.79 -21.64 0.55
C ARG A 463 -29.30 -21.45 0.48
N SER A 464 -29.94 -21.68 -0.67
CA SER A 464 -31.40 -21.74 -0.74
C SER A 464 -31.89 -22.93 0.08
N SER A 465 -32.78 -22.67 1.03
CA SER A 465 -33.37 -23.68 1.93
C SER A 465 -34.36 -24.62 1.26
N GLU A 466 -34.58 -24.49 -0.07
CA GLU A 466 -35.64 -25.17 -0.82
C GLU A 466 -35.12 -26.30 -1.73
N GLU A 467 -33.82 -26.58 -1.77
CA GLU A 467 -33.25 -27.67 -2.57
C GLU A 467 -32.76 -28.83 -1.69
N GLU A 468 -33.29 -30.04 -1.95
CA GLU A 468 -33.03 -31.30 -1.25
C GLU A 468 -31.58 -31.86 -1.38
N ASP A 469 -30.65 -31.11 -1.98
CA ASP A 469 -29.25 -31.55 -2.19
C ASP A 469 -28.30 -30.90 -1.17
N GLN A 470 -28.18 -31.54 0.00
CA GLN A 470 -27.22 -31.15 1.05
C GLN A 470 -25.74 -31.32 0.63
N ASP A 471 -25.46 -31.94 -0.51
CA ASP A 471 -24.10 -32.24 -1.00
C ASP A 471 -23.56 -31.33 -2.13
N LYS A 472 -24.33 -30.37 -2.66
CA LYS A 472 -23.86 -29.48 -3.75
C LYS A 472 -23.03 -28.29 -3.25
N LYS A 473 -21.81 -28.16 -3.79
CA LYS A 473 -20.88 -27.03 -3.57
C LYS A 473 -21.50 -25.70 -4.08
N ILE A 474 -21.40 -24.64 -3.29
CA ILE A 474 -21.76 -23.27 -3.70
C ILE A 474 -20.70 -22.77 -4.70
N PRO A 475 -21.08 -22.36 -5.93
CA PRO A 475 -20.13 -21.86 -6.92
C PRO A 475 -19.38 -20.62 -6.42
N THR A 476 -18.12 -20.48 -6.82
CA THR A 476 -17.28 -19.33 -6.47
C THR A 476 -16.83 -18.58 -7.72
N VAL A 477 -17.19 -17.30 -7.81
CA VAL A 477 -16.77 -16.40 -8.89
C VAL A 477 -15.65 -15.49 -8.39
N LEU A 478 -14.52 -15.48 -9.10
CA LEU A 478 -13.43 -14.53 -8.87
C LEU A 478 -13.60 -13.33 -9.81
N ILE A 479 -13.73 -12.13 -9.27
CA ILE A 479 -13.74 -10.88 -10.01
C ILE A 479 -12.36 -10.23 -9.89
N TYR A 480 -11.68 -10.05 -11.03
CA TYR A 480 -10.36 -9.42 -11.13
C TYR A 480 -10.45 -8.00 -11.70
N GLY A 481 -9.59 -7.11 -11.21
CA GLY A 481 -9.22 -5.85 -11.86
C GLY A 481 -8.16 -5.08 -11.09
N HIS A 482 -8.07 -3.77 -11.29
CA HIS A 482 -7.04 -2.94 -10.67
C HIS A 482 -7.57 -1.57 -10.24
N TYR A 483 -6.85 -0.93 -9.33
CA TYR A 483 -7.21 0.39 -8.81
C TYR A 483 -6.19 1.48 -9.14
N ASP A 484 -4.99 1.09 -9.56
CA ASP A 484 -3.99 2.04 -10.02
C ASP A 484 -4.33 2.58 -11.40
N VAL A 485 -3.79 3.78 -11.69
CA VAL A 485 -4.10 4.55 -12.89
C VAL A 485 -2.83 5.17 -13.47
N ILE A 486 -2.80 5.42 -14.78
CA ILE A 486 -1.72 6.22 -15.38
C ILE A 486 -1.77 7.68 -14.88
N ALA A 487 -0.58 8.28 -14.72
CA ALA A 487 -0.43 9.68 -14.35
C ALA A 487 -1.26 10.62 -15.25
N ALA A 488 -1.84 11.64 -14.64
CA ALA A 488 -2.58 12.67 -15.35
C ALA A 488 -2.27 14.03 -14.71
N GLU A 489 -1.86 14.99 -15.52
CA GLU A 489 -1.62 16.37 -15.13
C GLU A 489 -2.39 17.28 -16.09
N ASN A 490 -2.73 18.49 -15.62
CA ASN A 490 -3.46 19.47 -16.42
C ASN A 490 -2.70 20.79 -16.56
N GLU A 491 -1.37 20.74 -16.65
CA GLU A 491 -0.54 21.95 -16.76
C GLU A 491 -0.68 22.62 -18.14
N ASN A 492 -0.98 21.84 -19.19
CA ASN A 492 -1.09 22.31 -20.58
C ASN A 492 -2.54 22.52 -21.04
N ASP A 493 -3.53 22.52 -20.14
CA ASP A 493 -4.97 22.56 -20.46
C ASP A 493 -5.44 21.43 -21.42
N ASP A 494 -4.73 20.30 -21.43
CA ASP A 494 -5.08 19.12 -22.24
C ASP A 494 -6.36 18.41 -21.73
N TRP A 495 -6.73 18.65 -20.46
CA TRP A 495 -7.99 18.20 -19.87
C TRP A 495 -9.02 19.34 -19.76
N GLN A 496 -10.26 19.05 -20.14
CA GLN A 496 -11.38 19.98 -20.01
C GLN A 496 -11.83 20.19 -18.55
N SER A 497 -11.47 19.27 -17.66
CA SER A 497 -11.76 19.29 -16.23
C SER A 497 -10.60 18.64 -15.47
N ASP A 498 -10.46 18.94 -14.18
CA ASP A 498 -9.44 18.29 -13.35
C ASP A 498 -9.54 16.76 -13.45
N PRO A 499 -8.46 16.04 -13.85
CA PRO A 499 -8.48 14.60 -14.03
C PRO A 499 -8.85 13.82 -12.75
N PHE A 500 -8.59 14.38 -11.57
CA PHE A 500 -8.90 13.73 -10.28
C PHE A 500 -10.12 14.36 -9.60
N LYS A 501 -11.03 14.96 -10.38
CA LYS A 501 -12.34 15.39 -9.89
C LYS A 501 -13.43 14.86 -10.83
N LEU A 502 -14.28 13.98 -10.32
CA LEU A 502 -15.31 13.36 -11.14
C LEU A 502 -16.29 14.43 -11.63
N THR A 503 -16.41 14.57 -12.95
CA THR A 503 -17.24 15.60 -13.57
C THR A 503 -18.27 14.98 -14.50
N GLY A 504 -19.55 15.10 -14.15
CA GLY A 504 -20.65 14.66 -15.00
C GLY A 504 -20.94 15.65 -16.13
N LYS A 505 -20.87 15.21 -17.39
CA LYS A 505 -21.18 16.04 -18.57
C LYS A 505 -21.76 15.19 -19.70
N ASN A 506 -22.90 15.62 -20.25
CA ASN A 506 -23.55 14.97 -21.40
C ASN A 506 -23.81 13.45 -21.25
N GLY A 507 -24.10 12.99 -20.02
CA GLY A 507 -24.33 11.56 -19.73
C GLY A 507 -23.04 10.74 -19.54
N TYR A 508 -21.88 11.38 -19.54
CA TYR A 508 -20.58 10.79 -19.22
C TYR A 508 -20.07 11.29 -17.88
N LEU A 509 -19.28 10.47 -17.21
CA LEU A 509 -18.51 10.81 -16.03
C LEU A 509 -17.05 10.91 -16.46
N TYR A 510 -16.48 12.10 -16.38
CA TYR A 510 -15.09 12.39 -16.74
C TYR A 510 -14.21 12.30 -15.50
N GLY A 511 -13.04 11.67 -15.66
CA GLY A 511 -12.03 11.52 -14.61
C GLY A 511 -11.07 10.38 -14.93
N ARG A 512 -9.81 10.50 -14.51
CA ARG A 512 -8.80 9.45 -14.64
C ARG A 512 -9.20 8.22 -13.82
N GLY A 513 -9.21 7.07 -14.46
CA GLY A 513 -9.57 5.78 -13.90
C GLY A 513 -11.06 5.47 -13.86
N THR A 514 -11.91 6.31 -14.47
CA THR A 514 -13.35 6.10 -14.50
C THR A 514 -13.75 4.89 -15.34
N SER A 515 -13.14 4.71 -16.52
CA SER A 515 -13.32 3.53 -17.35
C SER A 515 -12.24 2.48 -17.11
N ASP A 516 -11.07 2.89 -16.62
CA ASP A 516 -9.88 2.05 -16.47
C ASP A 516 -9.20 2.20 -15.09
N ASN A 517 -9.63 1.51 -14.03
CA ASN A 517 -10.63 0.44 -13.97
C ASN A 517 -11.59 0.60 -12.77
N LYS A 518 -11.61 1.78 -12.12
CA LYS A 518 -12.35 2.02 -10.87
C LYS A 518 -13.87 1.90 -11.04
N GLY A 519 -14.42 2.45 -12.12
CA GLY A 519 -15.86 2.40 -12.41
C GLY A 519 -16.37 0.96 -12.55
N PRO A 520 -15.81 0.16 -13.48
CA PRO A 520 -16.17 -1.25 -13.64
C PRO A 520 -16.09 -2.08 -12.34
N ILE A 521 -15.04 -1.90 -11.53
CA ILE A 521 -14.90 -2.62 -10.26
C ILE A 521 -15.97 -2.23 -9.25
N LEU A 522 -16.28 -0.93 -9.11
CA LEU A 522 -17.39 -0.52 -8.25
C LEU A 522 -18.74 -1.06 -8.76
N ALA A 523 -18.97 -1.09 -10.07
CA ALA A 523 -20.18 -1.68 -10.64
C ALA A 523 -20.35 -3.16 -10.24
N CYS A 524 -19.26 -3.95 -10.30
CA CYS A 524 -19.25 -5.33 -9.83
C CYS A 524 -19.55 -5.44 -8.33
N ILE A 525 -18.87 -4.64 -7.49
CA ILE A 525 -19.04 -4.67 -6.03
C ILE A 525 -20.48 -4.34 -5.64
N PHE A 526 -21.06 -3.29 -6.22
CA PHE A 526 -22.42 -2.89 -5.91
C PHE A 526 -23.46 -3.89 -6.42
N ALA A 527 -23.21 -4.59 -7.54
CA ALA A 527 -24.06 -5.69 -8.00
C ALA A 527 -24.14 -6.82 -6.95
N VAL A 528 -22.99 -7.21 -6.40
CA VAL A 528 -22.89 -8.27 -5.37
C VAL A 528 -23.59 -7.83 -4.08
N ASN A 529 -23.35 -6.59 -3.64
CA ASN A 529 -23.98 -6.02 -2.45
C ASN A 529 -25.51 -5.94 -2.57
N GLU A 530 -26.04 -5.57 -3.73
CA GLU A 530 -27.49 -5.56 -3.96
C GLU A 530 -28.09 -6.96 -3.82
N LEU A 531 -27.46 -7.98 -4.42
CA LEU A 531 -27.90 -9.38 -4.26
C LEU A 531 -27.83 -9.83 -2.80
N LEU A 532 -26.77 -9.45 -2.08
CA LEU A 532 -26.61 -9.79 -0.67
C LEU A 532 -27.72 -9.16 0.18
N LYS A 533 -28.02 -7.88 -0.05
CA LYS A 533 -29.10 -7.14 0.65
C LYS A 533 -30.48 -7.70 0.33
N GLU A 534 -30.72 -8.09 -0.91
CA GLU A 534 -31.95 -8.74 -1.36
C GLU A 534 -32.06 -10.19 -0.84
N GLY A 535 -30.99 -10.76 -0.29
CA GLY A 535 -30.94 -12.15 0.14
C GLY A 535 -30.91 -13.16 -1.02
N LEU A 536 -30.54 -12.70 -2.21
CA LEU A 536 -30.54 -13.45 -3.47
C LEU A 536 -29.14 -13.86 -3.96
N LEU A 537 -28.08 -13.56 -3.19
CA LEU A 537 -26.71 -13.97 -3.52
C LEU A 537 -26.53 -15.46 -3.19
N ASP A 538 -26.58 -16.32 -4.19
CA ASP A 538 -26.45 -17.79 -4.10
C ASP A 538 -25.08 -18.31 -4.54
N VAL A 539 -24.13 -17.41 -4.79
CA VAL A 539 -22.74 -17.71 -5.18
C VAL A 539 -21.77 -17.02 -4.24
N ASN A 540 -20.61 -17.64 -4.00
CA ASN A 540 -19.49 -16.96 -3.36
C ASN A 540 -18.83 -16.02 -4.37
N VAL A 541 -18.47 -14.81 -3.94
CA VAL A 541 -17.76 -13.87 -4.80
C VAL A 541 -16.47 -13.46 -4.12
N ILE A 542 -15.35 -13.67 -4.80
CA ILE A 542 -14.03 -13.17 -4.42
C ILE A 542 -13.72 -11.98 -5.32
N LEU A 543 -13.28 -10.87 -4.73
CA LEU A 543 -12.70 -9.73 -5.43
C LEU A 543 -11.19 -9.73 -5.19
N LEU A 544 -10.43 -9.71 -6.28
CA LEU A 544 -8.98 -9.60 -6.29
C LEU A 544 -8.60 -8.37 -7.12
N ILE A 545 -8.31 -7.27 -6.43
CA ILE A 545 -8.03 -5.98 -7.08
C ILE A 545 -6.58 -5.59 -6.81
N GLU A 546 -5.75 -5.48 -7.85
CA GLU A 546 -4.34 -5.10 -7.71
C GLU A 546 -4.09 -3.59 -7.87
N GLY A 547 -2.89 -3.14 -7.56
CA GLY A 547 -2.49 -1.73 -7.61
C GLY A 547 -1.22 -1.47 -8.42
N GLU A 548 -0.83 -2.38 -9.31
CA GLU A 548 0.38 -2.25 -10.14
C GLU A 548 0.13 -2.62 -11.61
N GLU A 549 -1.12 -2.76 -12.08
CA GLU A 549 -1.42 -3.23 -13.43
C GLU A 549 -0.80 -2.31 -14.50
N GLU A 550 -0.94 -1.00 -14.30
CA GLU A 550 -0.40 0.06 -15.16
C GLU A 550 1.13 0.19 -15.05
N SER A 551 1.72 -0.52 -14.10
CA SER A 551 3.15 -0.64 -13.84
C SER A 551 3.67 -2.06 -14.01
N GLY A 552 2.95 -2.91 -14.76
CA GLY A 552 3.40 -4.25 -15.16
C GLY A 552 3.11 -5.36 -14.14
N SER A 553 2.18 -5.16 -13.22
CA SER A 553 1.75 -6.10 -12.18
C SER A 553 2.90 -6.64 -11.32
N VAL A 554 3.87 -5.78 -10.99
CA VAL A 554 5.09 -6.16 -10.28
C VAL A 554 4.75 -6.72 -8.88
N GLY A 555 5.12 -7.99 -8.65
CA GLY A 555 4.88 -8.68 -7.39
C GLY A 555 3.50 -9.30 -7.22
N PHE A 556 2.58 -9.10 -8.19
CA PHE A 556 1.23 -9.66 -8.14
C PHE A 556 1.24 -11.20 -7.99
N TYR A 557 1.98 -11.87 -8.87
CA TYR A 557 2.03 -13.34 -8.91
C TYR A 557 2.56 -13.95 -7.61
N ASP A 558 3.62 -13.35 -7.04
CA ASP A 558 4.21 -13.82 -5.78
C ASP A 558 3.25 -13.59 -4.61
N ALA A 559 2.61 -12.42 -4.54
CA ALA A 559 1.64 -12.09 -3.50
C ALA A 559 0.44 -13.05 -3.51
N VAL A 560 -0.11 -13.35 -4.69
CA VAL A 560 -1.22 -14.30 -4.84
C VAL A 560 -0.79 -15.74 -4.50
N ASN A 561 0.40 -16.17 -4.94
CA ASN A 561 0.94 -17.49 -4.63
C ASN A 561 1.15 -17.71 -3.12
N GLN A 562 1.66 -16.71 -2.41
CA GLN A 562 1.84 -16.75 -0.95
C GLN A 562 0.51 -16.87 -0.20
N HIS A 563 -0.57 -16.36 -0.78
CA HIS A 563 -1.92 -16.35 -0.20
C HIS A 563 -2.91 -17.27 -0.94
N LYS A 564 -2.41 -18.33 -1.59
CA LYS A 564 -3.21 -19.24 -2.43
C LYS A 564 -4.45 -19.83 -1.77
N ASP A 565 -4.43 -19.97 -0.45
CA ASP A 565 -5.55 -20.51 0.32
C ASP A 565 -6.81 -19.63 0.24
N LEU A 566 -6.65 -18.32 -0.02
CA LEU A 566 -7.76 -17.37 -0.18
C LEU A 566 -8.54 -17.54 -1.49
N PHE A 567 -7.94 -18.19 -2.49
CA PHE A 567 -8.42 -18.31 -3.86
C PHE A 567 -8.77 -19.75 -4.26
N LYS A 568 -8.93 -20.63 -3.27
CA LYS A 568 -9.38 -22.00 -3.50
C LYS A 568 -10.79 -22.03 -4.07
N ASP A 569 -11.07 -23.09 -4.82
CA ASP A 569 -12.42 -23.46 -5.26
C ASP A 569 -13.11 -22.48 -6.21
N VAL A 570 -12.36 -21.60 -6.89
CA VAL A 570 -12.88 -20.72 -7.95
C VAL A 570 -13.40 -21.56 -9.12
N ASP A 571 -14.64 -21.32 -9.54
CA ASP A 571 -15.31 -22.04 -10.63
C ASP A 571 -15.40 -21.19 -11.92
N MET A 572 -15.32 -19.86 -11.80
CA MET A 572 -15.32 -18.91 -12.91
C MET A 572 -14.51 -17.65 -12.54
N ILE A 573 -13.77 -17.11 -13.50
CA ILE A 573 -13.12 -15.80 -13.40
C ILE A 573 -13.88 -14.80 -14.26
N LEU A 574 -14.29 -13.67 -13.68
CA LEU A 574 -14.89 -12.55 -14.39
C LEU A 574 -13.91 -11.38 -14.35
N LEU A 575 -13.66 -10.77 -15.50
CA LEU A 575 -12.94 -9.50 -15.58
C LEU A 575 -13.72 -8.49 -16.41
N SER A 576 -13.56 -7.23 -16.05
CA SER A 576 -14.18 -6.11 -16.76
C SER A 576 -13.18 -4.99 -16.93
N ASN A 577 -12.18 -5.21 -17.77
CA ASN A 577 -11.16 -4.21 -18.10
C ASN A 577 -10.96 -4.07 -19.60
N SER A 578 -12.04 -3.75 -20.33
CA SER A 578 -11.92 -3.35 -21.73
C SER A 578 -13.17 -2.62 -22.24
N TYR A 579 -13.20 -2.36 -23.55
CA TYR A 579 -14.12 -1.43 -24.20
C TYR A 579 -14.89 -2.10 -25.34
N TRP A 580 -16.08 -1.58 -25.62
CA TRP A 580 -16.81 -1.94 -26.82
C TRP A 580 -16.07 -1.49 -28.07
N LEU A 581 -16.37 -2.18 -29.16
CA LEU A 581 -15.85 -1.86 -30.48
C LEU A 581 -16.38 -0.52 -31.04
N GLY A 582 -17.52 -0.07 -30.52
CA GLY A 582 -18.21 1.15 -30.92
C GLY A 582 -19.00 1.75 -29.76
N GLU A 583 -20.10 2.44 -30.11
CA GLU A 583 -20.88 3.25 -29.16
C GLU A 583 -22.28 2.69 -28.88
N ASP A 584 -22.79 1.85 -29.77
CA ASP A 584 -24.21 1.48 -29.86
C ASP A 584 -24.49 0.00 -29.60
N VAL A 585 -23.51 -0.89 -29.82
CA VAL A 585 -23.70 -2.35 -29.65
C VAL A 585 -22.74 -2.90 -28.59
N PRO A 586 -23.26 -3.61 -27.57
CA PRO A 586 -22.41 -4.22 -26.55
C PRO A 586 -21.52 -5.30 -27.13
N CYS A 587 -20.35 -5.50 -26.50
CA CYS A 587 -19.39 -6.51 -26.92
C CYS A 587 -19.13 -7.52 -25.82
N LEU A 588 -18.64 -8.70 -26.19
CA LEU A 588 -18.12 -9.72 -25.28
C LEU A 588 -16.74 -10.14 -25.78
N THR A 589 -15.71 -9.92 -24.96
CA THR A 589 -14.33 -10.17 -25.36
C THR A 589 -13.98 -11.64 -25.06
N TYR A 590 -13.52 -12.37 -26.07
CA TYR A 590 -13.13 -13.78 -25.93
C TYR A 590 -11.66 -14.03 -26.25
N GLY A 591 -10.86 -13.00 -26.53
CA GLY A 591 -9.43 -13.18 -26.67
C GLY A 591 -8.65 -11.88 -26.64
N LEU A 592 -7.45 -11.97 -26.07
CA LEU A 592 -6.47 -10.91 -25.94
C LEU A 592 -5.14 -11.40 -26.49
N ARG A 593 -4.33 -10.50 -27.03
CA ARG A 593 -2.97 -10.84 -27.44
C ARG A 593 -2.07 -10.94 -26.22
N GLY A 594 -1.00 -11.73 -26.34
CA GLY A 594 0.12 -11.60 -25.41
C GLY A 594 1.02 -10.45 -25.86
N VAL A 595 1.92 -10.04 -24.98
CA VAL A 595 2.90 -9.00 -25.31
C VAL A 595 4.27 -9.34 -24.75
N MET A 596 5.29 -9.06 -25.55
CA MET A 596 6.68 -8.98 -25.14
C MET A 596 7.16 -7.54 -25.30
N HIS A 597 7.68 -6.94 -24.23
CA HIS A 597 8.39 -5.67 -24.27
C HIS A 597 9.89 -5.92 -24.10
N ALA A 598 10.69 -5.32 -24.97
CA ALA A 598 12.13 -5.40 -24.90
C ALA A 598 12.79 -4.07 -25.26
N SER A 599 14.02 -3.90 -24.79
CA SER A 599 14.89 -2.82 -25.23
C SER A 599 16.17 -3.37 -25.85
N ILE A 600 16.61 -2.72 -26.93
CA ILE A 600 17.87 -3.02 -27.61
C ILE A 600 18.75 -1.79 -27.39
N ALA A 601 19.91 -1.95 -26.75
CA ALA A 601 20.89 -0.89 -26.57
C ALA A 601 22.17 -1.23 -27.34
N ILE A 602 22.62 -0.32 -28.18
CA ILE A 602 23.91 -0.41 -28.86
C ILE A 602 24.75 0.75 -28.38
N SER A 603 25.96 0.47 -27.90
CA SER A 603 26.82 1.49 -27.29
C SER A 603 28.30 1.23 -27.53
N ASN A 604 29.11 2.24 -27.26
CA ASN A 604 30.56 2.10 -27.15
C ASN A 604 31.10 2.80 -25.90
N THR A 605 32.37 2.57 -25.64
CA THR A 605 33.11 3.14 -24.50
C THR A 605 33.61 4.56 -24.74
N ARG A 606 33.40 5.13 -25.94
CA ARG A 606 33.88 6.46 -26.32
C ARG A 606 32.93 7.55 -25.83
N ALA A 607 33.39 8.80 -25.86
CA ALA A 607 32.52 9.96 -25.67
C ALA A 607 31.70 10.21 -26.96
N ASP A 608 30.63 11.01 -26.84
CA ASP A 608 29.92 11.52 -28.00
C ASP A 608 30.87 12.29 -28.93
N LEU A 609 30.81 12.05 -30.23
CA LEU A 609 31.77 12.59 -31.21
C LEU A 609 31.13 13.62 -32.12
N HIS A 610 31.91 14.56 -32.66
CA HIS A 610 31.42 15.52 -33.64
C HIS A 610 31.32 14.87 -35.03
N SER A 611 30.12 14.81 -35.61
CA SER A 611 29.87 14.06 -36.86
C SER A 611 30.64 14.62 -38.06
N GLY A 612 30.89 15.92 -38.12
CA GLY A 612 31.72 16.52 -39.18
C GLY A 612 33.22 16.21 -39.09
N VAL A 613 33.72 15.75 -37.93
CA VAL A 613 35.14 15.44 -37.72
C VAL A 613 35.39 13.94 -37.85
N GLU A 614 34.52 13.14 -37.23
CA GLU A 614 34.69 11.69 -37.10
C GLU A 614 33.77 10.88 -38.02
N GLY A 615 32.87 11.54 -38.76
CA GLY A 615 31.89 10.91 -39.64
C GLY A 615 32.55 10.04 -40.71
N GLY A 616 32.16 8.76 -40.74
CA GLY A 616 32.73 7.76 -41.65
C GLY A 616 34.06 7.13 -41.20
N ALA A 617 34.66 7.58 -40.09
CA ALA A 617 35.87 6.99 -39.52
C ALA A 617 35.59 5.99 -38.38
N VAL A 618 34.41 6.05 -37.78
CA VAL A 618 34.02 5.26 -36.61
C VAL A 618 32.74 4.46 -36.87
N SER A 619 32.59 3.34 -36.17
CA SER A 619 31.32 2.59 -36.15
C SER A 619 30.31 3.35 -35.29
N GLU A 620 29.24 3.84 -35.90
CA GLU A 620 28.27 4.71 -35.24
C GLU A 620 27.12 3.89 -34.62
N PRO A 621 26.91 3.92 -33.28
CA PRO A 621 25.87 3.14 -32.62
C PRO A 621 24.46 3.35 -33.18
N LEU A 622 24.14 4.57 -33.60
CA LEU A 622 22.84 4.89 -34.19
C LEU A 622 22.67 4.27 -35.59
N ILE A 623 23.74 4.22 -36.39
CA ILE A 623 23.72 3.58 -37.71
C ILE A 623 23.53 2.06 -37.53
N ASP A 624 24.25 1.44 -36.60
CA ASP A 624 24.07 0.03 -36.27
C ASP A 624 22.63 -0.27 -35.79
N MET A 625 22.07 0.60 -34.95
CA MET A 625 20.68 0.49 -34.49
C MET A 625 19.71 0.52 -35.67
N ILE A 626 19.89 1.43 -36.62
CA ILE A 626 19.05 1.50 -37.83
C ILE A 626 19.18 0.21 -38.65
N HIS A 627 20.38 -0.33 -38.84
CA HIS A 627 20.60 -1.58 -39.56
C HIS A 627 19.97 -2.80 -38.87
N VAL A 628 20.08 -2.87 -37.54
CA VAL A 628 19.48 -3.95 -36.75
C VAL A 628 17.96 -3.87 -36.84
N LEU A 629 17.37 -2.71 -36.54
CA LEU A 629 15.91 -2.53 -36.58
C LEU A 629 15.33 -2.72 -37.98
N GLY A 630 16.06 -2.29 -39.02
CA GLY A 630 15.67 -2.46 -40.42
C GLY A 630 15.61 -3.92 -40.89
N GLN A 631 16.22 -4.86 -40.15
CA GLN A 631 16.13 -6.29 -40.42
C GLN A 631 14.99 -6.98 -39.67
N LEU A 632 14.32 -6.32 -38.72
CA LEU A 632 13.28 -6.97 -37.90
C LEU A 632 11.94 -7.04 -38.62
N VAL A 633 11.64 -6.09 -39.52
CA VAL A 633 10.37 -5.96 -40.22
C VAL A 633 10.61 -5.57 -41.69
N ASP A 634 9.87 -6.17 -42.62
CA ASP A 634 9.95 -5.83 -44.06
C ASP A 634 9.02 -4.68 -44.47
N ASN A 635 9.08 -4.28 -45.74
CA ASN A 635 8.23 -3.21 -46.31
C ASN A 635 6.73 -3.53 -46.30
N ASN A 636 6.35 -4.81 -46.14
CA ASN A 636 4.96 -5.26 -46.03
C ASN A 636 4.51 -5.40 -44.56
N LYS A 637 5.30 -4.89 -43.61
CA LYS A 637 5.07 -4.97 -42.16
C LYS A 637 5.13 -6.41 -41.61
N LYS A 638 5.76 -7.33 -42.34
CA LYS A 638 5.97 -8.71 -41.89
C LYS A 638 7.22 -8.80 -41.03
N VAL A 639 7.12 -9.49 -39.91
CA VAL A 639 8.24 -9.73 -38.99
C VAL A 639 9.18 -10.77 -39.61
N LEU A 640 10.49 -10.48 -39.61
CA LEU A 640 11.49 -11.30 -40.29
C LEU A 640 12.23 -12.28 -39.36
N ILE A 641 11.88 -12.29 -38.07
CA ILE A 641 12.41 -13.23 -37.08
C ILE A 641 12.06 -14.67 -37.52
N PRO A 642 13.05 -15.57 -37.67
CA PRO A 642 12.81 -16.95 -38.04
C PRO A 642 11.85 -17.66 -37.07
N GLY A 643 10.94 -18.48 -37.62
CA GLY A 643 9.97 -19.23 -36.83
C GLY A 643 8.83 -18.39 -36.21
N PHE A 644 8.81 -17.07 -36.42
CA PHE A 644 7.83 -16.18 -35.77
C PHE A 644 6.38 -16.51 -36.13
N TYR A 645 6.12 -17.02 -37.35
CA TYR A 645 4.77 -17.34 -37.82
C TYR A 645 4.43 -18.84 -37.79
N ASP A 646 5.37 -19.71 -37.42
CA ASP A 646 5.23 -21.17 -37.60
C ASP A 646 4.06 -21.75 -36.80
N ASN A 647 3.87 -21.25 -35.59
CA ASN A 647 2.81 -21.70 -34.68
C ASN A 647 1.56 -20.80 -34.72
N VAL A 648 1.43 -19.91 -35.71
CA VAL A 648 0.20 -19.12 -35.86
C VAL A 648 -0.90 -20.03 -36.40
N ARG A 649 -1.95 -20.24 -35.60
CA ARG A 649 -3.10 -21.07 -35.95
C ARG A 649 -3.64 -20.75 -37.36
N PRO A 650 -4.06 -21.73 -38.17
CA PRO A 650 -4.79 -21.46 -39.40
C PRO A 650 -6.20 -20.91 -39.11
N VAL A 651 -6.73 -20.10 -40.02
CA VAL A 651 -8.10 -19.56 -39.91
C VAL A 651 -9.09 -20.69 -40.16
N THR A 652 -9.98 -20.94 -39.20
CA THR A 652 -11.05 -21.94 -39.35
C THR A 652 -12.33 -21.30 -39.86
N VAL A 653 -13.20 -22.07 -40.52
CA VAL A 653 -14.52 -21.59 -40.97
C VAL A 653 -15.39 -21.12 -39.78
N ALA A 654 -15.21 -21.71 -38.61
CA ALA A 654 -15.92 -21.30 -37.39
C ALA A 654 -15.42 -19.93 -36.90
N GLU A 655 -14.10 -19.71 -36.82
CA GLU A 655 -13.50 -18.41 -36.48
C GLU A 655 -13.90 -17.34 -37.50
N GLU A 656 -13.91 -17.69 -38.78
CA GLU A 656 -14.24 -16.80 -39.87
C GLU A 656 -15.67 -16.24 -39.78
N LYS A 657 -16.64 -17.09 -39.41
CA LYS A 657 -18.05 -16.70 -39.21
C LYS A 657 -18.28 -15.73 -38.04
N LEU A 658 -17.36 -15.67 -37.07
CA LEU A 658 -17.49 -14.73 -35.95
C LEU A 658 -17.29 -13.27 -36.40
N TYR A 659 -16.66 -13.03 -37.56
CA TYR A 659 -16.47 -11.69 -38.10
C TYR A 659 -17.70 -11.15 -38.84
N ASP A 660 -18.58 -12.02 -39.35
CA ASP A 660 -19.71 -11.61 -40.19
C ASP A 660 -20.65 -10.61 -39.47
N PRO A 661 -21.09 -10.86 -38.21
CA PRO A 661 -21.94 -9.90 -37.48
C PRO A 661 -21.27 -8.55 -37.23
N ILE A 662 -19.95 -8.53 -37.05
CA ILE A 662 -19.17 -7.30 -36.86
C ILE A 662 -19.13 -6.50 -38.16
N ILE A 663 -18.89 -7.17 -39.29
CA ILE A 663 -18.84 -6.54 -40.61
C ILE A 663 -20.23 -5.99 -40.98
N ASP A 664 -21.29 -6.75 -40.74
CA ASP A 664 -22.66 -6.32 -40.99
C ASP A 664 -23.01 -5.08 -40.15
N TRP A 665 -22.61 -5.05 -38.87
CA TRP A 665 -22.76 -3.87 -38.03
C TRP A 665 -21.95 -2.67 -38.55
N LEU A 666 -20.69 -2.87 -38.94
CA LEU A 666 -19.82 -1.81 -39.49
C LEU A 666 -20.40 -1.18 -40.76
N LYS A 667 -21.10 -1.95 -41.59
CA LYS A 667 -21.73 -1.48 -42.83
C LYS A 667 -23.06 -0.75 -42.60
N THR A 668 -23.83 -1.16 -41.60
CA THR A 668 -25.22 -0.71 -41.42
C THR A 668 -25.37 0.43 -40.42
N SER A 669 -24.48 0.57 -39.44
CA SER A 669 -24.62 1.58 -38.40
C SER A 669 -24.21 2.98 -38.88
N LYS A 670 -25.06 3.99 -38.64
CA LYS A 670 -24.71 5.42 -38.84
C LYS A 670 -23.53 5.86 -37.96
N CYS A 671 -23.33 5.21 -36.81
CA CYS A 671 -22.16 5.37 -35.96
C CYS A 671 -20.92 4.64 -36.50
N GLY A 672 -21.10 3.68 -37.41
CA GLY A 672 -20.01 3.10 -38.21
C GLY A 672 -19.33 4.12 -39.13
N GLU A 673 -20.05 5.18 -39.53
CA GLU A 673 -19.61 6.23 -40.46
C GLU A 673 -19.25 7.58 -39.78
N SER A 674 -19.50 7.73 -38.48
CA SER A 674 -19.33 9.01 -37.77
C SER A 674 -17.88 9.52 -37.78
N SER A 675 -17.68 10.79 -38.12
CA SER A 675 -16.37 11.47 -38.12
C SER A 675 -15.73 11.61 -36.73
N SER A 676 -16.48 11.42 -35.64
CA SER A 676 -15.90 11.30 -34.28
C SER A 676 -15.02 10.06 -34.12
N ARG A 677 -15.14 9.10 -35.05
CA ARG A 677 -14.33 7.89 -35.15
C ARG A 677 -12.90 8.18 -35.65
N ALA A 678 -12.71 9.25 -36.43
CA ALA A 678 -11.49 9.53 -37.19
C ALA A 678 -10.27 9.94 -36.34
N GLN A 679 -10.46 10.26 -35.05
CA GLN A 679 -9.33 10.61 -34.18
C GLN A 679 -8.96 9.51 -33.19
N HIS A 680 -9.90 8.62 -32.78
CA HIS A 680 -9.67 7.79 -31.59
C HIS A 680 -10.25 6.36 -31.60
N SER A 681 -10.92 5.88 -32.66
CA SER A 681 -11.29 4.45 -32.71
C SER A 681 -10.16 3.58 -33.24
N THR A 682 -9.92 2.46 -32.57
CA THR A 682 -9.02 1.37 -32.97
C THR A 682 -9.40 0.69 -34.29
N ILE A 683 -10.46 1.09 -35.00
CA ILE A 683 -10.87 0.49 -36.29
C ILE A 683 -10.58 1.33 -37.53
N THR A 684 -10.49 2.64 -37.41
CA THR A 684 -10.33 3.53 -38.57
C THR A 684 -8.86 3.72 -38.91
N SER A 685 -8.33 2.86 -39.78
CA SER A 685 -7.15 3.23 -40.55
C SER A 685 -7.45 4.48 -41.41
N PRO A 686 -6.45 5.34 -41.70
CA PRO A 686 -6.64 6.52 -42.58
C PRO A 686 -7.17 6.14 -43.97
N THR A 687 -7.06 4.86 -44.36
CA THR A 687 -7.66 4.26 -45.55
C THR A 687 -9.20 4.24 -45.56
N GLN A 688 -9.92 4.37 -44.44
CA GLN A 688 -11.39 4.47 -44.51
C GLN A 688 -11.89 5.82 -45.04
N SER A 689 -11.09 6.89 -44.91
CA SER A 689 -11.40 8.19 -45.51
C SER A 689 -11.41 8.17 -47.04
N SER A 690 -10.74 7.20 -47.67
CA SER A 690 -10.76 7.02 -49.13
C SER A 690 -11.91 6.13 -49.61
N ILE A 691 -12.56 5.38 -48.71
CA ILE A 691 -13.72 4.51 -49.03
C ILE A 691 -15.01 5.33 -49.05
N ALA A 692 -15.17 6.28 -48.12
CA ALA A 692 -16.34 7.14 -48.06
C ALA A 692 -16.54 8.01 -49.33
N VAL A 693 -15.47 8.26 -50.09
CA VAL A 693 -15.49 9.05 -51.33
C VAL A 693 -15.94 8.25 -52.57
N LYS A 694 -16.02 6.90 -52.49
CA LYS A 694 -16.38 6.02 -53.62
C LYS A 694 -17.80 5.45 -53.55
N LYS A 695 -18.72 6.09 -52.82
CA LYS A 695 -20.08 5.54 -52.58
C LYS A 695 -21.10 5.74 -53.71
N GLU A 696 -20.78 6.47 -54.78
CA GLU A 696 -21.69 6.59 -55.92
C GLU A 696 -21.34 5.56 -57.01
N GLY A 697 -21.99 4.40 -56.96
CA GLY A 697 -22.04 3.44 -58.08
C GLY A 697 -21.22 2.15 -57.96
N LEU A 698 -21.16 1.52 -56.79
CA LEU A 698 -20.44 0.24 -56.60
C LEU A 698 -21.23 -0.96 -57.16
N SER A 699 -20.55 -1.85 -57.88
CA SER A 699 -21.10 -3.11 -58.38
C SER A 699 -21.08 -4.21 -57.29
N HIS A 700 -21.82 -5.31 -57.45
CA HIS A 700 -21.79 -6.45 -56.51
C HIS A 700 -20.37 -7.04 -56.30
N GLY A 701 -19.45 -6.88 -57.25
CA GLY A 701 -18.07 -7.32 -57.11
C GLY A 701 -17.23 -6.45 -56.17
N ASP A 702 -17.54 -5.15 -56.07
CA ASP A 702 -16.79 -4.21 -55.24
C ASP A 702 -17.17 -4.30 -53.75
N GLU A 703 -18.40 -4.72 -53.47
CA GLU A 703 -18.92 -4.88 -52.10
C GLU A 703 -18.31 -6.11 -51.40
N ALA A 704 -18.10 -7.21 -52.13
CA ALA A 704 -17.38 -8.38 -51.64
C ALA A 704 -15.91 -8.07 -51.35
N ALA A 705 -15.23 -7.32 -52.22
CA ALA A 705 -13.85 -6.90 -52.02
C ALA A 705 -13.68 -5.99 -50.80
N CYS A 706 -14.62 -5.06 -50.56
CA CYS A 706 -14.63 -4.21 -49.38
C CYS A 706 -14.80 -5.02 -48.08
N THR A 707 -15.69 -6.02 -48.11
CA THR A 707 -15.93 -6.94 -46.99
C THR A 707 -14.67 -7.69 -46.59
N GLU A 708 -13.98 -8.28 -47.56
CA GLU A 708 -12.73 -8.99 -47.34
C GLU A 708 -11.62 -8.07 -46.82
N MET A 709 -11.56 -6.81 -47.27
CA MET A 709 -10.58 -5.85 -46.77
C MET A 709 -10.78 -5.53 -45.28
N ILE A 710 -12.03 -5.24 -44.86
CA ILE A 710 -12.35 -4.95 -43.45
C ILE A 710 -12.04 -6.16 -42.56
N LYS A 711 -12.40 -7.35 -43.05
CA LYS A 711 -12.12 -8.62 -42.37
C LYS A 711 -10.62 -8.83 -42.16
N ASN A 712 -9.82 -8.64 -43.21
CA ASN A 712 -8.36 -8.75 -43.14
C ASN A 712 -7.76 -7.73 -42.15
N GLU A 713 -8.30 -6.51 -42.07
CA GLU A 713 -7.87 -5.50 -41.11
C GLU A 713 -8.18 -5.93 -39.66
N LEU A 714 -9.38 -6.46 -39.40
CA LEU A 714 -9.75 -7.00 -38.08
C LEU A 714 -8.87 -8.19 -37.70
N MET A 715 -8.61 -9.11 -38.64
CA MET A 715 -7.73 -10.25 -38.41
C MET A 715 -6.29 -9.80 -38.12
N ALA A 716 -5.78 -8.79 -38.83
CA ALA A 716 -4.48 -8.19 -38.57
C ALA A 716 -4.38 -7.54 -37.19
N ARG A 717 -5.49 -7.11 -36.59
CA ARG A 717 -5.57 -6.53 -35.23
C ARG A 717 -5.82 -7.52 -34.12
N TRP A 718 -6.42 -8.66 -34.40
CA TRP A 718 -6.85 -9.59 -33.36
C TRP A 718 -6.09 -10.90 -33.35
N ARG A 719 -5.75 -11.43 -34.53
CA ARG A 719 -5.28 -12.81 -34.66
C ARG A 719 -3.88 -13.00 -35.24
N TYR A 720 -3.33 -12.01 -35.94
CA TYR A 720 -1.97 -12.11 -36.45
C TYR A 720 -0.97 -11.44 -35.51
N PRO A 721 0.23 -11.99 -35.31
CA PRO A 721 1.24 -11.37 -34.47
C PRO A 721 1.84 -10.15 -35.18
N THR A 722 2.26 -9.15 -34.40
CA THR A 722 2.78 -7.87 -34.90
C THR A 722 3.97 -7.42 -34.10
N MET A 723 4.84 -6.61 -34.71
CA MET A 723 5.96 -5.97 -34.01
C MET A 723 5.88 -4.45 -34.17
N THR A 724 6.33 -3.70 -33.18
CA THR A 724 6.37 -2.24 -33.21
C THR A 724 7.66 -1.73 -32.59
N VAL A 725 8.29 -0.77 -33.25
CA VAL A 725 9.38 0.04 -32.69
C VAL A 725 8.74 1.33 -32.18
N HIS A 726 8.85 1.60 -30.88
CA HIS A 726 8.17 2.72 -30.23
C HIS A 726 8.98 4.01 -30.31
N LYS A 727 10.26 3.92 -29.97
CA LYS A 727 11.19 5.05 -29.95
C LYS A 727 12.64 4.58 -30.00
N ILE A 728 13.53 5.51 -30.34
CA ILE A 728 14.98 5.36 -30.26
C ILE A 728 15.51 6.56 -29.49
N ASP A 729 16.04 6.32 -28.29
CA ASP A 729 16.70 7.31 -27.47
C ASP A 729 18.21 7.28 -27.75
N VAL A 730 18.88 8.44 -27.70
CA VAL A 730 20.34 8.58 -27.92
C VAL A 730 20.99 9.31 -26.75
N SER A 731 22.31 9.14 -26.58
CA SER A 731 23.09 9.78 -25.50
C SER A 731 22.99 11.30 -25.47
N MET A 732 22.98 11.95 -26.65
CA MET A 732 22.82 13.39 -26.76
C MET A 732 21.98 13.76 -27.99
N ASN A 733 20.94 14.56 -27.78
CA ASN A 733 20.04 14.99 -28.84
C ASN A 733 20.55 16.28 -29.52
N ASN A 734 21.55 16.15 -30.39
CA ASN A 734 22.11 17.25 -31.19
C ASN A 734 22.42 16.75 -32.62
N PRO A 735 21.96 17.43 -33.68
CA PRO A 735 22.11 16.97 -35.06
C PRO A 735 23.56 16.86 -35.58
N THR A 736 24.55 17.47 -34.92
CA THR A 736 25.97 17.42 -35.34
C THR A 736 26.82 16.43 -34.54
N ILE A 737 26.18 15.49 -33.84
CA ILE A 737 26.84 14.56 -32.93
C ILE A 737 26.59 13.11 -33.36
N ILE A 738 27.64 12.30 -33.29
CA ILE A 738 27.58 10.84 -33.32
C ILE A 738 27.37 10.38 -31.87
N PRO A 739 26.20 9.82 -31.52
CA PRO A 739 25.91 9.40 -30.16
C PRO A 739 26.70 8.14 -29.80
N ARG A 740 27.29 8.13 -28.60
CA ARG A 740 27.98 6.95 -28.02
C ARG A 740 27.05 5.79 -27.69
N SER A 741 25.75 6.05 -27.56
CA SER A 741 24.74 5.02 -27.29
C SER A 741 23.42 5.34 -27.96
N ALA A 742 22.76 4.31 -28.50
CA ALA A 742 21.40 4.34 -28.99
C ALA A 742 20.60 3.21 -28.32
N LYS A 743 19.41 3.51 -27.79
CA LYS A 743 18.51 2.55 -27.14
C LYS A 743 17.14 2.58 -27.78
N ALA A 744 16.71 1.47 -28.38
CA ALA A 744 15.40 1.32 -28.97
C ALA A 744 14.45 0.57 -28.02
N ALA A 745 13.20 1.04 -27.93
CA ALA A 745 12.13 0.33 -27.25
C ALA A 745 11.25 -0.38 -28.28
N VAL A 746 11.07 -1.68 -28.15
CA VAL A 746 10.30 -2.52 -29.07
C VAL A 746 9.27 -3.36 -28.33
N SER A 747 8.17 -3.69 -29.03
CA SER A 747 7.23 -4.69 -28.55
C SER A 747 6.79 -5.64 -29.64
N MET A 748 6.43 -6.85 -29.24
CA MET A 748 5.81 -7.85 -30.10
C MET A 748 4.51 -8.32 -29.46
N ARG A 749 3.45 -8.38 -30.27
CA ARG A 749 2.17 -8.97 -29.88
C ARG A 749 2.14 -10.42 -30.35
N VAL A 750 1.92 -11.34 -29.42
CA VAL A 750 1.80 -12.77 -29.70
C VAL A 750 0.33 -13.20 -29.69
N VAL A 751 0.04 -14.27 -30.40
CA VAL A 751 -1.32 -14.77 -30.66
C VAL A 751 -1.42 -16.26 -30.31
N PRO A 752 -2.63 -16.85 -30.31
CA PRO A 752 -2.80 -18.22 -29.89
C PRO A 752 -1.86 -19.23 -30.56
N ASP A 753 -1.44 -20.21 -29.76
CA ASP A 753 -0.50 -21.30 -30.05
C ASP A 753 0.98 -20.90 -30.18
N GLN A 754 1.33 -19.61 -30.08
CA GLN A 754 2.73 -19.17 -29.98
C GLN A 754 3.28 -19.28 -28.55
N ASP A 755 4.41 -19.96 -28.38
CA ASP A 755 5.12 -20.03 -27.09
C ASP A 755 5.94 -18.74 -26.85
N ILE A 756 5.65 -18.03 -25.76
CA ILE A 756 6.27 -16.74 -25.48
C ILE A 756 7.77 -16.86 -25.20
N SER A 757 8.21 -17.95 -24.55
CA SER A 757 9.62 -18.19 -24.24
C SER A 757 10.44 -18.44 -25.51
N GLN A 758 9.89 -19.20 -26.46
CA GLN A 758 10.51 -19.38 -27.78
C GLN A 758 10.58 -18.07 -28.57
N ILE A 759 9.54 -17.25 -28.53
CA ILE A 759 9.54 -15.93 -29.20
C ILE A 759 10.62 -15.02 -28.61
N CYS A 760 10.74 -14.97 -27.28
CA CYS A 760 11.79 -14.23 -26.59
C CYS A 760 13.19 -14.69 -27.03
N GLN A 761 13.41 -16.01 -27.05
CA GLN A 761 14.68 -16.60 -27.46
C GLN A 761 15.01 -16.29 -28.94
N HIS A 762 14.08 -16.54 -29.86
CA HIS A 762 14.28 -16.29 -31.29
C HIS A 762 14.53 -14.80 -31.58
N PHE A 763 13.85 -13.91 -30.86
CA PHE A 763 14.10 -12.47 -30.97
C PHE A 763 15.52 -12.12 -30.55
N GLU A 764 15.98 -12.59 -29.38
CA GLU A 764 17.32 -12.30 -28.90
C GLU A 764 18.40 -12.83 -29.85
N GLU A 765 18.28 -14.09 -30.28
CA GLU A 765 19.20 -14.72 -31.22
C GLU A 765 19.25 -13.97 -32.56
N TYR A 766 18.09 -13.56 -33.09
CA TYR A 766 17.99 -12.87 -34.36
C TYR A 766 18.57 -11.44 -34.30
N VAL A 767 18.29 -10.69 -33.23
CA VAL A 767 18.84 -9.34 -33.01
C VAL A 767 20.37 -9.42 -32.89
N ARG A 768 20.90 -10.37 -32.11
CA ARG A 768 22.36 -10.58 -32.01
C ARG A 768 22.99 -10.93 -33.35
N LYS A 769 22.33 -11.77 -34.14
CA LYS A 769 22.78 -12.14 -35.48
C LYS A 769 22.75 -10.96 -36.45
N ALA A 770 21.68 -10.16 -36.43
CA ALA A 770 21.54 -8.96 -37.25
C ALA A 770 22.63 -7.93 -36.91
N PHE A 771 22.97 -7.78 -35.63
CA PHE A 771 24.06 -6.93 -35.17
C PHE A 771 25.43 -7.47 -35.60
N ALA A 772 25.70 -8.76 -35.41
CA ALA A 772 26.96 -9.37 -35.84
C ALA A 772 27.20 -9.23 -37.35
N ALA A 773 26.14 -9.17 -38.16
CA ALA A 773 26.22 -8.96 -39.60
C ALA A 773 26.64 -7.53 -40.00
N THR A 774 26.53 -6.53 -39.12
CA THR A 774 27.03 -5.17 -39.41
C THR A 774 28.55 -5.10 -39.37
N GLY A 775 29.21 -6.06 -38.70
CA GLY A 775 30.67 -6.07 -38.53
C GLY A 775 31.19 -4.94 -37.63
N SER A 776 30.33 -4.34 -36.82
CA SER A 776 30.64 -3.21 -35.95
C SER A 776 31.49 -3.62 -34.73
N GLU A 777 32.28 -2.65 -34.23
CA GLU A 777 33.05 -2.77 -32.99
C GLU A 777 32.24 -2.36 -31.74
N ASN A 778 30.99 -1.92 -31.91
CA ASN A 778 30.12 -1.52 -30.82
C ASN A 778 29.63 -2.75 -30.01
N ASP A 779 29.11 -2.50 -28.82
CA ASP A 779 28.50 -3.53 -27.95
C ASP A 779 26.98 -3.50 -28.06
N ILE A 780 26.33 -4.68 -27.95
CA ILE A 780 24.87 -4.82 -27.95
C ILE A 780 24.36 -5.48 -26.66
N GLU A 781 23.38 -4.84 -26.03
CA GLU A 781 22.63 -5.32 -24.88
C GLU A 781 21.15 -5.46 -25.26
N ILE A 782 20.53 -6.57 -24.88
CA ILE A 782 19.12 -6.85 -25.12
C ILE A 782 18.50 -7.15 -23.77
N ASP A 783 17.48 -6.39 -23.40
CA ASP A 783 16.78 -6.48 -22.12
C ASP A 783 15.29 -6.74 -22.37
N ILE A 784 14.78 -7.90 -21.96
CA ILE A 784 13.37 -8.27 -22.06
C ILE A 784 12.69 -7.89 -20.75
N GLN A 785 11.96 -6.78 -20.78
CA GLN A 785 11.40 -6.16 -19.59
C GLN A 785 10.14 -6.88 -19.10
N SER A 786 9.30 -7.33 -20.02
CA SER A 786 8.09 -8.10 -19.69
C SER A 786 7.70 -9.03 -20.83
N ALA A 787 7.13 -10.17 -20.47
CA ALA A 787 6.63 -11.17 -21.40
C ALA A 787 5.35 -11.81 -20.82
N SER A 788 4.27 -11.79 -21.60
CA SER A 788 2.97 -12.32 -21.20
C SER A 788 2.35 -13.13 -22.34
N GLU A 789 1.70 -14.23 -21.97
CA GLU A 789 0.97 -15.08 -22.90
C GLU A 789 -0.30 -14.40 -23.41
N TYR A 790 -0.79 -14.86 -24.57
CA TYR A 790 -2.13 -14.53 -25.04
C TYR A 790 -3.20 -15.17 -24.15
N TRP A 791 -4.42 -14.67 -24.25
CA TRP A 791 -5.60 -15.29 -23.67
C TRP A 791 -6.63 -15.57 -24.76
N LEU A 792 -7.26 -16.75 -24.70
CA LEU A 792 -8.32 -17.15 -25.62
C LEU A 792 -9.37 -17.95 -24.83
N GLY A 793 -10.52 -17.31 -24.58
CA GLY A 793 -11.68 -17.95 -23.98
C GLY A 793 -12.43 -18.81 -24.99
N ASN A 794 -13.36 -19.64 -24.50
CA ASN A 794 -14.22 -20.48 -25.30
C ASN A 794 -15.63 -19.87 -25.42
N PRO A 795 -16.01 -19.28 -26.58
CA PRO A 795 -17.34 -18.70 -26.82
C PRO A 795 -18.52 -19.68 -26.66
N ASP A 796 -18.25 -20.98 -26.78
CA ASP A 796 -19.26 -22.04 -26.66
C ASP A 796 -19.45 -22.53 -25.22
N SER A 797 -18.66 -22.03 -24.26
CA SER A 797 -18.81 -22.39 -22.86
C SER A 797 -20.09 -21.82 -22.25
N GLU A 798 -20.68 -22.56 -21.31
CA GLU A 798 -21.90 -22.13 -20.60
C GLU A 798 -21.73 -20.79 -19.87
N TYR A 799 -20.53 -20.47 -19.40
CA TYR A 799 -20.23 -19.18 -18.77
C TYR A 799 -20.29 -18.02 -19.78
N PHE A 800 -19.70 -18.17 -20.98
CA PHE A 800 -19.83 -17.16 -22.03
C PHE A 800 -21.29 -16.97 -22.45
N LYS A 801 -22.05 -18.07 -22.57
CA LYS A 801 -23.49 -18.01 -22.87
C LYS A 801 -24.31 -17.37 -21.75
N ALA A 802 -23.93 -17.56 -20.49
CA ALA A 802 -24.57 -16.88 -19.36
C ALA A 802 -24.35 -15.36 -19.41
N VAL A 803 -23.12 -14.92 -19.72
CA VAL A 803 -22.83 -13.49 -19.89
C VAL A 803 -23.53 -12.93 -21.13
N GLU A 804 -23.56 -13.65 -22.26
CA GLU A 804 -24.33 -13.28 -23.45
C GLU A 804 -25.80 -13.02 -23.12
N ARG A 805 -26.45 -13.95 -22.41
CA ARG A 805 -27.85 -13.81 -21.97
C ARG A 805 -28.06 -12.62 -21.03
N ALA A 806 -27.12 -12.36 -20.12
CA ALA A 806 -27.20 -11.22 -19.21
C ALA A 806 -27.07 -9.88 -19.95
N ILE A 807 -26.18 -9.80 -20.96
CA ILE A 807 -26.06 -8.63 -21.83
C ILE A 807 -27.33 -8.44 -22.66
N GLU A 808 -27.84 -9.51 -23.29
CA GLU A 808 -29.04 -9.47 -24.12
C GLU A 808 -30.27 -9.05 -23.30
N HIS A 809 -30.38 -9.47 -22.04
CA HIS A 809 -31.43 -9.04 -21.13
C HIS A 809 -31.38 -7.52 -20.83
N GLU A 810 -30.20 -6.95 -20.58
CA GLU A 810 -30.06 -5.52 -20.26
C GLU A 810 -30.22 -4.61 -21.49
N TRP A 811 -29.66 -5.03 -22.63
CA TRP A 811 -29.58 -4.19 -23.84
C TRP A 811 -30.63 -4.51 -24.90
N ASN A 812 -31.36 -5.62 -24.77
CA ASN A 812 -32.26 -6.17 -25.80
C ASN A 812 -31.58 -6.39 -27.17
N ILE A 813 -30.26 -6.60 -27.16
CA ILE A 813 -29.42 -6.79 -28.34
C ILE A 813 -28.37 -7.84 -27.99
N LYS A 814 -28.11 -8.78 -28.91
CA LYS A 814 -27.02 -9.75 -28.75
C LYS A 814 -25.66 -9.07 -28.84
N PRO A 815 -24.72 -9.36 -27.92
CA PRO A 815 -23.39 -8.78 -27.99
C PRO A 815 -22.60 -9.29 -29.20
N LEU A 816 -21.71 -8.42 -29.70
CA LEU A 816 -20.68 -8.83 -30.66
C LEU A 816 -19.55 -9.56 -29.93
N TYR A 817 -19.18 -10.74 -30.42
CA TYR A 817 -18.00 -11.46 -29.94
C TYR A 817 -16.76 -10.84 -30.56
N ILE A 818 -15.92 -10.21 -29.72
CA ILE A 818 -14.72 -9.53 -30.18
C ILE A 818 -13.46 -10.14 -29.56
N ARG A 819 -12.34 -9.89 -30.23
CA ARG A 819 -11.01 -10.01 -29.64
C ARG A 819 -10.43 -8.61 -29.53
N GLU A 820 -9.37 -8.45 -28.75
CA GLU A 820 -8.65 -7.19 -28.69
C GLU A 820 -7.16 -7.36 -28.96
N GLY A 821 -6.54 -6.28 -29.43
CA GLY A 821 -5.09 -6.20 -29.64
C GLY A 821 -4.30 -5.92 -28.36
N GLY A 822 -4.99 -5.50 -27.30
CA GLY A 822 -4.42 -5.27 -25.97
C GLY A 822 -4.04 -6.59 -25.26
N SER A 823 -3.48 -6.45 -24.07
CA SER A 823 -3.01 -7.56 -23.24
C SER A 823 -3.34 -7.27 -21.78
N ILE A 824 -3.86 -8.27 -21.08
CA ILE A 824 -4.03 -8.24 -19.62
C ILE A 824 -3.28 -9.47 -19.08
N PRO A 825 -2.01 -9.32 -18.67
CA PRO A 825 -1.14 -10.45 -18.34
C PRO A 825 -1.72 -11.40 -17.27
N ALA A 826 -2.41 -10.83 -16.28
CA ALA A 826 -2.95 -11.58 -15.15
C ALA A 826 -3.99 -12.64 -15.56
N VAL A 827 -4.77 -12.43 -16.62
CA VAL A 827 -5.93 -13.30 -16.96
C VAL A 827 -5.49 -14.72 -17.26
N ARG A 828 -4.53 -14.89 -18.17
CA ARG A 828 -4.06 -16.21 -18.57
C ARG A 828 -3.39 -16.94 -17.41
N TRP A 829 -2.68 -16.19 -16.57
CA TRP A 829 -2.05 -16.73 -15.38
C TRP A 829 -3.10 -17.18 -14.35
N LEU A 830 -4.12 -16.37 -14.09
CA LEU A 830 -5.21 -16.68 -13.16
C LEU A 830 -6.02 -17.91 -13.59
N GLU A 831 -6.27 -18.10 -14.89
CA GLU A 831 -6.92 -19.32 -15.40
C GLU A 831 -6.12 -20.58 -15.03
N LYS A 832 -4.79 -20.54 -15.22
CA LYS A 832 -3.89 -21.66 -14.87
C LYS A 832 -3.82 -21.85 -13.35
N PHE A 833 -3.76 -20.76 -12.60
CA PHE A 833 -3.64 -20.77 -11.14
C PHE A 833 -4.90 -21.30 -10.45
N CYS A 834 -6.08 -20.82 -10.87
CA CYS A 834 -7.37 -21.24 -10.32
C CYS A 834 -7.90 -22.54 -10.94
N ASN A 835 -7.35 -22.95 -12.10
CA ASN A 835 -7.92 -24.00 -12.94
C ASN A 835 -9.41 -23.74 -13.28
N ALA A 836 -9.73 -22.50 -13.62
CA ALA A 836 -11.08 -22.00 -13.87
C ALA A 836 -11.13 -21.17 -15.16
N PRO A 837 -12.22 -21.25 -15.95
CA PRO A 837 -12.36 -20.46 -17.17
C PRO A 837 -12.58 -18.97 -16.86
N ALA A 838 -11.96 -18.10 -17.66
CA ALA A 838 -12.22 -16.66 -17.60
C ALA A 838 -13.26 -16.20 -18.63
N VAL A 839 -14.01 -15.16 -18.28
CA VAL A 839 -14.91 -14.43 -19.18
C VAL A 839 -14.67 -12.93 -19.03
N HIS A 840 -14.57 -12.22 -20.14
CA HIS A 840 -14.23 -10.80 -20.16
C HIS A 840 -15.42 -9.97 -20.64
N LEU A 841 -16.04 -9.25 -19.70
CA LEU A 841 -17.18 -8.37 -19.91
C LEU A 841 -16.71 -6.90 -20.06
N PRO A 842 -16.73 -6.31 -21.25
CA PRO A 842 -16.37 -4.91 -21.44
C PRO A 842 -17.52 -3.98 -20.99
N MET A 843 -17.22 -3.00 -20.15
CA MET A 843 -18.19 -1.97 -19.72
C MET A 843 -17.97 -0.62 -20.42
N GLY A 844 -16.73 -0.29 -20.80
CA GLY A 844 -16.42 0.97 -21.45
C GLY A 844 -16.83 0.99 -22.94
N GLN A 845 -16.87 2.18 -23.53
CA GLN A 845 -17.10 2.39 -24.96
C GLN A 845 -15.81 2.74 -25.70
N ALA A 846 -15.80 2.63 -27.03
CA ALA A 846 -14.63 2.95 -27.84
C ALA A 846 -14.12 4.39 -27.67
N SER A 847 -15.00 5.34 -27.30
CA SER A 847 -14.65 6.75 -27.06
C SER A 847 -14.34 7.11 -25.61
N ASP A 848 -14.10 6.13 -24.74
CA ASP A 848 -13.85 6.36 -23.30
C ASP A 848 -12.41 6.84 -23.00
N GLN A 849 -11.51 6.81 -23.99
CA GLN A 849 -10.19 7.46 -23.95
C GLN A 849 -9.30 7.02 -22.77
N ALA A 850 -9.32 5.72 -22.44
CA ALA A 850 -8.38 5.16 -21.47
C ALA A 850 -6.92 5.50 -21.83
N HIS A 851 -6.12 5.78 -20.79
CA HIS A 851 -4.73 6.30 -20.85
C HIS A 851 -4.57 7.69 -21.48
N LEU A 852 -5.59 8.22 -22.15
CA LEU A 852 -5.55 9.53 -22.82
C LEU A 852 -6.17 10.62 -21.95
N HIS A 853 -6.07 11.86 -22.43
CA HIS A 853 -6.76 13.01 -21.84
C HIS A 853 -8.27 12.86 -21.96
N ASN A 854 -9.02 13.40 -20.98
CA ASN A 854 -10.48 13.39 -20.95
C ASN A 854 -11.11 11.99 -20.90
N GLU A 855 -10.41 11.03 -20.26
CA GLU A 855 -10.95 9.72 -19.94
C GLU A 855 -12.33 9.86 -19.28
N ARG A 856 -13.26 9.00 -19.70
CA ARG A 856 -14.65 9.02 -19.25
C ARG A 856 -15.26 7.63 -19.28
N ILE A 857 -16.37 7.47 -18.57
CA ILE A 857 -17.29 6.33 -18.73
C ILE A 857 -18.72 6.85 -18.87
N ARG A 858 -19.52 6.25 -19.75
CA ARG A 858 -20.93 6.61 -19.88
C ARG A 858 -21.72 6.12 -18.68
N LEU A 859 -22.52 7.00 -18.07
CA LEU A 859 -23.31 6.68 -16.87
C LEU A 859 -24.25 5.48 -17.09
N ARG A 860 -24.87 5.41 -18.29
CA ARG A 860 -25.70 4.27 -18.69
C ARG A 860 -24.91 2.96 -18.70
N ASN A 861 -23.69 2.97 -19.21
CA ASN A 861 -22.84 1.79 -19.29
C ASN A 861 -22.42 1.30 -17.91
N LEU A 862 -22.08 2.22 -17.00
CA LEU A 862 -21.75 1.89 -15.61
C LEU A 862 -22.93 1.19 -14.90
N HIS A 863 -24.14 1.73 -15.02
CA HIS A 863 -25.34 1.12 -14.43
C HIS A 863 -25.72 -0.20 -15.10
N ALA A 864 -25.65 -0.28 -16.44
CA ALA A 864 -25.93 -1.50 -17.17
C ALA A 864 -24.93 -2.60 -16.83
N GLY A 865 -23.63 -2.28 -16.70
CA GLY A 865 -22.61 -3.21 -16.25
C GLY A 865 -22.93 -3.82 -14.89
N ARG A 866 -23.34 -2.99 -13.92
CA ARG A 866 -23.83 -3.46 -12.61
C ARG A 866 -25.03 -4.41 -12.76
N HIS A 867 -26.03 -4.07 -13.57
CA HIS A 867 -27.21 -4.92 -13.76
C HIS A 867 -26.88 -6.25 -14.45
N ILE A 868 -25.98 -6.24 -15.44
CA ILE A 868 -25.49 -7.43 -16.14
C ILE A 868 -24.79 -8.37 -15.15
N VAL A 869 -23.88 -7.85 -14.32
CA VAL A 869 -23.20 -8.65 -13.29
C VAL A 869 -24.21 -9.21 -12.29
N LYS A 870 -25.16 -8.40 -11.83
CA LYS A 870 -26.25 -8.84 -10.94
C LYS A 870 -27.06 -9.98 -11.55
N HIS A 871 -27.45 -9.86 -12.81
CA HIS A 871 -28.19 -10.88 -13.54
C HIS A 871 -27.36 -12.16 -13.74
N LEU A 872 -26.07 -12.02 -14.08
CA LEU A 872 -25.13 -13.13 -14.24
C LEU A 872 -24.99 -13.95 -12.96
N LEU A 873 -24.68 -13.29 -11.84
CA LEU A 873 -24.44 -13.97 -10.56
C LEU A 873 -25.67 -14.76 -10.09
N ARG A 874 -26.87 -14.23 -10.34
CA ARG A 874 -28.15 -14.87 -10.00
C ARG A 874 -28.49 -16.10 -10.87
N HIS A 875 -27.94 -16.18 -12.08
CA HIS A 875 -28.26 -17.23 -13.05
C HIS A 875 -27.00 -17.97 -13.51
N LEU A 876 -26.02 -18.09 -12.61
CA LEU A 876 -24.76 -18.74 -12.92
C LEU A 876 -25.01 -20.23 -13.27
N PRO A 877 -24.38 -20.77 -14.33
CA PRO A 877 -24.49 -22.18 -14.65
C PRO A 877 -24.00 -23.03 -13.46
N ARG A 878 -24.82 -23.96 -12.99
CA ARG A 878 -24.41 -24.93 -11.96
C ARG A 878 -23.67 -26.07 -12.65
N SER A 879 -22.45 -26.36 -12.22
CA SER A 879 -21.67 -27.46 -12.79
C SER A 879 -22.42 -28.78 -12.62
N SER A 880 -22.75 -29.42 -13.74
CA SER A 880 -23.01 -30.85 -13.76
C SER A 880 -21.65 -31.54 -13.75
N SER A 881 -21.53 -32.62 -12.96
CA SER A 881 -20.33 -33.46 -12.89
C SER A 881 -19.76 -33.73 -14.30
N PRO A 882 -18.43 -33.72 -14.49
CA PRO A 882 -17.84 -34.00 -15.79
C PRO A 882 -18.32 -35.38 -16.26
N SER A 883 -19.06 -35.42 -17.36
CA SER A 883 -19.44 -36.67 -18.03
C SER A 883 -18.16 -37.36 -18.48
N THR A 884 -17.70 -38.30 -17.67
CA THR A 884 -16.68 -39.26 -18.03
C THR A 884 -17.26 -40.21 -19.06
N SER A 885 -17.00 -39.94 -20.34
CA SER A 885 -17.01 -40.98 -21.36
C SER A 885 -16.04 -40.55 -22.49
N PRO A 886 -15.17 -41.49 -22.92
CA PRO A 886 -13.88 -41.21 -23.57
C PRO A 886 -13.96 -40.64 -24.98
#